data_AF-A0A1L9TFI8-F1
#
_entry.id   AF-A0A1L9TFI8-F1
#
_cell.length_a   1.000
_cell.length_b   1.000
_cell.length_c   1.000
_cell.angle_alpha   90.00
_cell.angle_beta   90.00
_cell.angle_gamma   90.00
#
_symmetry.space_group_name_H-M   'P 1'
#
loop_
_entity.id
_entity.type
_entity.pdbx_description
1 polymer ?
#
loop_
_entity_poly.entity_id
_entity_poly.type
_entity_poly.pdbx_seq_one_letter_code
_entity_poly.pdbx_strand_id
1 'polypeptide(L)'
;MTDEDTNTPKGAETTTVQSPTSASRYSKHIVLTTYPGQSGIDPVPLEWGAPDAKSRGPVIVSRSGAQLKRRNAMGAHGGSYSIYNALAIAAGDLDPDFRPNFLNTEPTFDFPWQPAWADKKKIVSMDPYGHDVVKYFQDEVTAGWDIRPTMAVTRANMKLAEIGEAIRDGHLEVDGSIVVDSTGEVRVSKVAVEPVWYLPGVAERFGVDEPTLRRTLFEHTGGSYPELITRPDLKIFLPPIGGLTVYIFGPPERVSDENVKLSLRIHDECNGSDVFQSDICTCRPYLAFGIREAIREAQNGGSGVVIYFRKEGRALGEVTKYLVYNARKRGGDTADKYFTRTENIAGVRDMRFQALMPDILHWLGIKKIDRMLSMSNMKYDAIVESGIKIHERIPIPEDMIPDDSRVEIDAKINAGYFTTGTSYTMEELAQVRGRGWEKWEDITVRCLPGRNKTTMGSQNPAINSQPHIPKAGVWCPAVTFFDHATDTIDLESQKKYYAYLSKTGLAGLVILGTNSEAFLLTREERAQLIAAAREAVGPDFPLMAGVGAHSTKQVLQLAADAAAAGANYLLVLPPAYFGKATTPNVIKRFFADVAKKAPLPVVIYNFPGVCNGVDIDSETITDIVRESANSSPNGVSNVVGVKLTCASVGKITRLSATFSPAEFAVYGGQSDFLIGGLSVGSAGCIAAFANVFPRTASKIYELYVSGKVTEAIELQKQAALAESPCKSGIASTKYATAIYTATLAGIDGAEEKLKPRTPYEEPAEGAKKVVRNLMDGMAKVEVTF
;
A
#
# COMPACT_ATOMS: atom_id res chain seq x y z
N MET A 1 36.38 -26.48 -48.31
CA MET A 1 35.29 -27.47 -48.26
C MET A 1 34.73 -27.39 -46.85
N THR A 2 33.96 -26.34 -46.51
CA THR A 2 32.52 -26.15 -46.80
C THR A 2 31.71 -27.36 -46.35
N ASP A 3 30.96 -27.19 -45.26
CA ASP A 3 29.51 -27.30 -45.34
C ASP A 3 28.87 -26.45 -44.24
N GLU A 4 27.88 -25.67 -44.66
CA GLU A 4 27.11 -24.69 -43.92
C GLU A 4 25.98 -25.39 -43.16
N ASP A 5 25.89 -25.18 -41.84
CA ASP A 5 24.69 -25.52 -41.06
C ASP A 5 23.68 -24.36 -41.17
N THR A 6 22.80 -24.43 -42.16
CA THR A 6 21.59 -23.60 -42.23
C THR A 6 20.51 -24.20 -41.34
N ASN A 7 20.26 -23.62 -40.16
CA ASN A 7 19.05 -23.92 -39.39
C ASN A 7 18.13 -22.69 -39.37
N THR A 8 17.15 -22.72 -40.27
CA THR A 8 16.07 -21.75 -40.41
C THR A 8 15.09 -21.90 -39.23
N PRO A 9 14.60 -20.83 -38.58
CA PRO A 9 13.58 -20.97 -37.55
C PRO A 9 12.25 -21.36 -38.20
N LYS A 10 11.72 -22.54 -37.84
CA LYS A 10 10.35 -22.93 -38.18
C LYS A 10 9.38 -21.92 -37.57
N GLY A 11 8.44 -21.48 -38.39
CA GLY A 11 7.45 -20.45 -38.07
C GLY A 11 6.66 -20.76 -36.80
N ALA A 12 6.38 -19.69 -36.05
CA ALA A 12 5.41 -19.69 -34.98
C ALA A 12 4.04 -20.06 -35.57
N GLU A 13 3.59 -21.29 -35.33
CA GLU A 13 2.20 -21.64 -35.48
C GLU A 13 1.40 -20.76 -34.50
N THR A 14 0.52 -19.93 -35.07
CA THR A 14 -0.55 -19.27 -34.36
C THR A 14 -1.39 -20.32 -33.65
N THR A 15 -1.15 -20.51 -32.36
CA THR A 15 -2.08 -21.20 -31.46
C THR A 15 -3.35 -20.36 -31.38
N THR A 16 -4.31 -20.70 -32.22
CA THR A 16 -5.73 -20.39 -32.01
C THR A 16 -6.08 -20.81 -30.58
N VAL A 17 -6.52 -19.86 -29.76
CA VAL A 17 -7.09 -20.12 -28.44
C VAL A 17 -8.32 -21.01 -28.65
N GLN A 18 -8.13 -22.32 -28.53
CA GLN A 18 -9.23 -23.25 -28.33
C GLN A 18 -9.77 -22.98 -26.94
N SER A 19 -11.06 -22.63 -26.87
CA SER A 19 -11.83 -22.69 -25.64
C SER A 19 -11.67 -24.10 -25.04
N PRO A 20 -11.22 -24.25 -23.78
CA PRO A 20 -10.97 -25.56 -23.23
C PRO A 20 -12.30 -26.31 -23.12
N THR A 21 -12.44 -27.37 -23.90
CA THR A 21 -13.50 -28.37 -23.73
C THR A 21 -13.41 -28.92 -22.31
N SER A 22 -14.44 -28.65 -21.52
CA SER A 22 -14.54 -28.94 -20.09
C SER A 22 -14.66 -30.45 -19.84
N ALA A 23 -13.53 -31.16 -19.75
CA ALA A 23 -13.46 -32.31 -18.87
C ALA A 23 -13.41 -31.76 -17.43
N SER A 24 -14.38 -32.15 -16.59
CA SER A 24 -14.42 -31.71 -15.19
C SER A 24 -13.12 -32.09 -14.47
N ARG A 25 -12.28 -31.11 -14.13
CA ARG A 25 -11.06 -31.29 -13.32
C ARG A 25 -11.35 -31.79 -11.89
N TYR A 26 -12.62 -31.72 -11.48
CA TYR A 26 -13.08 -32.18 -10.18
C TYR A 26 -13.85 -33.50 -10.32
N SER A 27 -13.69 -34.36 -9.33
CA SER A 27 -14.55 -35.53 -9.12
C SER A 27 -16.02 -35.11 -9.13
N LYS A 28 -16.89 -35.90 -9.78
CA LYS A 28 -18.35 -35.73 -9.72
C LYS A 28 -18.91 -35.88 -8.30
N HIS A 29 -18.15 -36.51 -7.40
CA HIS A 29 -18.50 -36.70 -6.00
C HIS A 29 -17.60 -35.85 -5.10
N ILE A 30 -18.22 -35.02 -4.27
CA ILE A 30 -17.54 -34.24 -3.23
C ILE A 30 -17.58 -35.05 -1.94
N VAL A 31 -16.40 -35.41 -1.42
CA VAL A 31 -16.29 -36.07 -0.11
C VAL A 31 -16.30 -34.98 0.96
N LEU A 32 -17.44 -34.85 1.63
CA LEU A 32 -17.62 -33.87 2.71
C LEU A 32 -16.79 -34.24 3.94
N THR A 33 -16.83 -35.51 4.35
CA THR A 33 -16.08 -36.04 5.49
C THR A 33 -15.62 -37.48 5.23
N THR A 34 -14.61 -37.92 5.95
CA THR A 34 -14.12 -39.31 5.98
C THR A 34 -14.36 -39.85 7.38
N TYR A 35 -14.56 -41.15 7.60
CA TYR A 35 -14.68 -41.72 8.95
C TYR A 35 -13.73 -42.90 9.12
N PRO A 36 -13.09 -43.07 10.29
CA PRO A 36 -12.35 -44.30 10.60
C PRO A 36 -13.23 -45.54 10.37
N GLY A 37 -12.68 -46.57 9.75
CA GLY A 37 -13.41 -47.81 9.44
C GLY A 37 -14.21 -47.81 8.13
N GLN A 38 -14.29 -46.68 7.41
CA GLN A 38 -14.74 -46.70 6.01
C GLN A 38 -13.70 -47.38 5.11
N SER A 39 -14.16 -48.07 4.06
CA SER A 39 -13.27 -48.81 3.14
C SER A 39 -12.18 -47.90 2.56
N GLY A 40 -10.92 -48.23 2.85
CA GLY A 40 -9.75 -47.50 2.40
C GLY A 40 -9.49 -46.16 3.11
N ILE A 41 -10.16 -45.85 4.23
CA ILE A 41 -9.81 -44.75 5.12
C ILE A 41 -8.93 -45.30 6.25
N ASP A 42 -7.67 -44.86 6.28
CA ASP A 42 -6.64 -45.29 7.23
C ASP A 42 -5.84 -44.06 7.71
N PRO A 43 -6.40 -43.27 8.64
CA PRO A 43 -5.77 -42.05 9.16
C PRO A 43 -4.45 -42.36 9.85
N VAL A 44 -3.42 -41.53 9.61
CA VAL A 44 -2.12 -41.67 10.28
C VAL A 44 -2.28 -41.37 11.78
N PRO A 45 -1.92 -42.29 12.68
CA PRO A 45 -1.99 -42.04 14.12
C PRO A 45 -1.18 -40.80 14.53
N LEU A 46 -1.71 -40.04 15.48
CA LEU A 46 -1.05 -38.85 16.02
C LEU A 46 -1.29 -38.78 17.53
N GLU A 47 -0.21 -38.71 18.30
CA GLU A 47 -0.23 -38.62 19.76
C GLU A 47 0.37 -37.29 20.20
N TRP A 48 -0.49 -36.32 20.52
CA TRP A 48 -0.04 -34.99 20.93
C TRP A 48 0.66 -35.02 22.30
N GLY A 49 1.86 -34.45 22.37
CA GLY A 49 2.70 -34.49 23.57
C GLY A 49 3.49 -35.79 23.75
N ALA A 50 3.67 -36.60 22.70
CA ALA A 50 4.62 -37.71 22.76
C ALA A 50 6.07 -37.18 22.87
N PRO A 51 6.99 -37.97 23.47
CA PRO A 51 8.35 -37.51 23.82
C PRO A 51 9.23 -37.15 22.62
N ASP A 52 8.95 -37.69 21.43
CA ASP A 52 9.75 -37.49 20.23
C ASP A 52 8.86 -37.40 18.98
N ALA A 53 9.42 -36.90 17.87
CA ALA A 53 8.67 -36.66 16.64
C ALA A 53 8.08 -37.95 16.04
N LYS A 54 8.79 -39.08 16.12
CA LYS A 54 8.36 -40.35 15.53
C LYS A 54 7.17 -40.93 16.29
N SER A 55 7.24 -40.96 17.62
CA SER A 55 6.12 -41.41 18.46
C SER A 55 4.93 -40.44 18.39
N ARG A 56 5.18 -39.15 18.20
CA ARG A 56 4.14 -38.11 18.03
C ARG A 56 3.40 -38.24 16.69
N GLY A 57 4.10 -38.61 15.61
CA GLY A 57 3.58 -38.73 14.24
C GLY A 57 3.37 -37.36 13.54
N PRO A 58 3.32 -37.29 12.20
CA PRO A 58 3.21 -36.00 11.47
C PRO A 58 1.80 -35.41 11.48
N VAL A 59 1.68 -34.08 11.31
CA VAL A 59 0.38 -33.42 11.05
C VAL A 59 0.04 -33.50 9.56
N ILE A 60 -1.11 -34.08 9.23
CA ILE A 60 -1.58 -34.22 7.84
C ILE A 60 -3.02 -33.72 7.75
N VAL A 61 -3.21 -32.60 7.06
CA VAL A 61 -4.54 -31.99 6.83
C VAL A 61 -5.01 -32.07 5.37
N SER A 62 -4.13 -32.51 4.46
CA SER A 62 -4.39 -32.52 3.02
C SER A 62 -5.67 -33.25 2.64
N ARG A 63 -6.41 -32.65 1.72
CA ARG A 63 -7.63 -33.22 1.12
C ARG A 63 -7.42 -33.69 -0.33
N SER A 64 -6.18 -33.66 -0.82
CA SER A 64 -5.80 -34.16 -2.14
C SER A 64 -6.06 -35.67 -2.26
N GLY A 65 -6.33 -36.17 -3.47
CA GLY A 65 -6.98 -37.46 -3.74
C GLY A 65 -6.65 -38.60 -2.76
N ALA A 66 -5.47 -39.21 -2.88
CA ALA A 66 -5.05 -40.34 -2.04
C ALA A 66 -4.74 -39.95 -0.56
N GLN A 67 -4.53 -38.66 -0.27
CA GLN A 67 -4.11 -38.18 1.05
C GLN A 67 -5.29 -37.92 1.98
N LEU A 68 -6.48 -37.65 1.43
CA LEU A 68 -7.72 -37.49 2.20
C LEU A 68 -8.00 -38.70 3.11
N LYS A 69 -7.55 -39.87 2.67
CA LYS A 69 -7.68 -41.16 3.39
C LYS A 69 -6.76 -41.29 4.59
N ARG A 70 -5.67 -40.52 4.63
CA ARG A 70 -4.60 -40.56 5.63
C ARG A 70 -4.59 -39.40 6.61
N ARG A 71 -5.38 -38.34 6.36
CA ARG A 71 -5.40 -37.13 7.19
C ARG A 71 -5.77 -37.42 8.65
N ASN A 72 -5.11 -36.71 9.56
CA ASN A 72 -5.32 -36.77 11.00
C ASN A 72 -5.61 -35.39 11.63
N ALA A 73 -5.72 -34.36 10.79
CA ALA A 73 -6.06 -33.00 11.17
C ALA A 73 -7.18 -32.41 10.30
N MET A 74 -7.80 -31.35 10.80
CA MET A 74 -8.80 -30.52 10.12
C MET A 74 -8.20 -29.16 9.76
N GLY A 75 -8.82 -28.43 8.82
CA GLY A 75 -8.37 -27.10 8.40
C GLY A 75 -7.62 -27.11 7.07
N ALA A 76 -6.59 -26.28 6.96
CA ALA A 76 -5.71 -26.21 5.79
C ALA A 76 -4.31 -25.69 6.18
N HIS A 77 -3.28 -26.11 5.43
CA HIS A 77 -1.94 -25.51 5.51
C HIS A 77 -1.93 -24.08 4.91
N GLY A 78 -1.02 -23.22 5.36
CA GLY A 78 -0.87 -21.85 4.84
C GLY A 78 -1.58 -20.79 5.67
N GLY A 79 -2.16 -21.14 6.82
CA GLY A 79 -2.96 -20.24 7.66
C GLY A 79 -3.99 -19.44 6.86
N SER A 80 -4.01 -18.11 7.03
CA SER A 80 -4.87 -17.19 6.30
C SER A 80 -4.67 -17.18 4.77
N TYR A 81 -3.56 -17.73 4.27
CA TYR A 81 -3.25 -17.78 2.84
C TYR A 81 -3.85 -19.01 2.13
N SER A 82 -4.36 -19.99 2.87
CA SER A 82 -4.99 -21.20 2.33
C SER A 82 -6.12 -20.92 1.33
N ILE A 83 -6.90 -19.85 1.55
CA ILE A 83 -7.99 -19.43 0.65
C ILE A 83 -7.46 -18.95 -0.69
N TYR A 84 -6.32 -18.24 -0.72
CA TYR A 84 -5.70 -17.81 -1.98
C TYR A 84 -5.17 -19.00 -2.79
N ASN A 85 -4.64 -20.03 -2.12
CA ASN A 85 -4.23 -21.26 -2.77
C ASN A 85 -5.45 -21.97 -3.40
N ALA A 86 -6.57 -22.07 -2.68
CA ALA A 86 -7.82 -22.60 -3.23
C ALA A 86 -8.32 -21.79 -4.45
N LEU A 87 -8.22 -20.46 -4.43
CA LEU A 87 -8.56 -19.62 -5.58
C LEU A 87 -7.65 -19.87 -6.78
N ALA A 88 -6.35 -20.03 -6.58
CA ALA A 88 -5.39 -20.34 -7.65
C ALA A 88 -5.69 -21.71 -8.30
N ILE A 89 -6.04 -22.72 -7.49
CA ILE A 89 -6.50 -24.03 -8.01
C ILE A 89 -7.79 -23.86 -8.83
N ALA A 90 -8.75 -23.10 -8.32
CA ALA A 90 -10.03 -22.86 -9.01
C ALA A 90 -9.87 -22.08 -10.32
N ALA A 91 -8.95 -21.11 -10.36
CA ALA A 91 -8.58 -20.36 -11.56
C ALA A 91 -7.81 -21.22 -12.59
N GLY A 92 -7.30 -22.38 -12.16
CA GLY A 92 -6.51 -23.28 -12.99
C GLY A 92 -5.03 -22.93 -13.06
N ASP A 93 -4.56 -21.99 -12.22
CA ASP A 93 -3.15 -21.62 -12.07
C ASP A 93 -2.35 -22.72 -11.35
N LEU A 94 -3.02 -23.52 -10.50
CA LEU A 94 -2.46 -24.69 -9.82
C LEU A 94 -3.30 -25.95 -10.10
N ASP A 95 -2.63 -27.09 -10.12
CA ASP A 95 -3.28 -28.41 -10.20
C ASP A 95 -4.05 -28.71 -8.89
N PRO A 96 -5.23 -29.36 -8.93
CA PRO A 96 -5.95 -29.78 -7.72
C PRO A 96 -5.15 -30.65 -6.74
N ASP A 97 -4.20 -31.45 -7.23
CA ASP A 97 -3.29 -32.27 -6.42
C ASP A 97 -1.90 -31.60 -6.27
N PHE A 98 -1.80 -30.28 -6.51
CA PHE A 98 -0.55 -29.53 -6.38
C PHE A 98 0.07 -29.68 -4.99
N ARG A 99 1.37 -30.01 -5.00
CA ARG A 99 2.19 -30.12 -3.81
C ARG A 99 3.44 -29.25 -3.95
N PRO A 100 3.65 -28.31 -3.02
CA PRO A 100 4.93 -27.60 -2.94
C PRO A 100 6.04 -28.56 -2.51
N ASN A 101 7.27 -28.31 -2.99
CA ASN A 101 8.46 -29.07 -2.62
C ASN A 101 9.22 -28.33 -1.50
N PHE A 102 9.44 -29.02 -0.38
CA PHE A 102 10.15 -28.51 0.81
C PHE A 102 11.44 -29.30 1.15
N LEU A 103 11.94 -30.15 0.24
CA LEU A 103 13.08 -31.03 0.52
C LEU A 103 14.43 -30.32 0.72
N ASN A 104 14.51 -29.00 0.51
CA ASN A 104 15.72 -28.19 0.67
C ASN A 104 15.36 -26.85 1.33
N THR A 105 14.62 -26.93 2.43
CA THR A 105 14.14 -25.76 3.20
C THR A 105 14.45 -25.91 4.69
N GLU A 106 15.53 -26.61 5.02
CA GLU A 106 16.00 -26.81 6.39
C GLU A 106 16.23 -25.47 7.10
N PRO A 107 15.97 -25.40 8.41
CA PRO A 107 16.12 -24.17 9.17
C PRO A 107 17.58 -23.70 9.19
N THR A 108 17.79 -22.39 9.07
CA THR A 108 19.15 -21.79 9.18
C THR A 108 19.78 -21.91 10.57
N PHE A 109 19.01 -22.35 11.55
CA PHE A 109 19.43 -22.63 12.91
C PHE A 109 18.59 -23.78 13.48
N ASP A 110 19.26 -24.82 13.98
CA ASP A 110 18.64 -25.99 14.58
C ASP A 110 18.41 -25.74 16.08
N PHE A 111 17.17 -25.39 16.46
CA PHE A 111 16.83 -25.17 17.86
C PHE A 111 16.92 -26.49 18.64
N PRO A 112 17.56 -26.50 19.82
CA PRO A 112 17.61 -27.70 20.63
C PRO A 112 16.21 -28.07 21.11
N TRP A 113 15.93 -29.37 21.13
CA TRP A 113 14.68 -29.90 21.65
C TRP A 113 14.45 -29.43 23.08
N GLN A 114 13.22 -29.03 23.39
CA GLN A 114 12.81 -28.57 24.71
C GLN A 114 11.82 -29.55 25.34
N PRO A 115 11.88 -29.82 26.66
CA PRO A 115 10.91 -30.67 27.35
C PRO A 115 9.45 -30.28 27.12
N ALA A 116 9.19 -28.99 26.93
CA ALA A 116 7.85 -28.48 26.65
C ALA A 116 7.26 -28.98 25.31
N TRP A 117 8.08 -29.43 24.36
CA TRP A 117 7.62 -29.99 23.08
C TRP A 117 6.87 -31.31 23.28
N ALA A 118 7.17 -32.03 24.37
CA ALA A 118 6.49 -33.26 24.79
C ALA A 118 5.45 -33.03 25.90
N ASP A 119 5.11 -31.77 26.22
CA ASP A 119 4.08 -31.47 27.21
C ASP A 119 2.81 -30.98 26.52
N LYS A 120 1.81 -31.86 26.47
CA LYS A 120 0.50 -31.60 25.86
C LYS A 120 -0.30 -30.45 26.49
N LYS A 121 0.14 -29.92 27.63
CA LYS A 121 -0.45 -28.74 28.28
C LYS A 121 0.34 -27.46 28.02
N LYS A 122 1.64 -27.55 27.74
CA LYS A 122 2.51 -26.38 27.49
C LYS A 122 2.42 -25.84 26.08
N ILE A 123 2.29 -26.70 25.08
CA ILE A 123 2.13 -26.31 23.68
C ILE A 123 0.86 -26.95 23.13
N VAL A 124 -0.13 -26.12 22.81
CA VAL A 124 -1.46 -26.55 22.33
C VAL A 124 -1.92 -25.80 21.09
N SER A 125 -1.23 -24.75 20.66
CA SER A 125 -1.64 -23.85 19.58
C SER A 125 -0.64 -23.70 18.43
N MET A 126 0.45 -24.46 18.47
CA MET A 126 1.44 -24.59 17.40
C MET A 126 2.03 -26.00 17.36
N ASP A 127 2.62 -26.38 16.22
CA ASP A 127 3.30 -27.67 16.04
C ASP A 127 4.76 -27.58 16.54
N PRO A 128 5.16 -28.33 17.58
CA PRO A 128 6.55 -28.31 18.07
C PRO A 128 7.60 -28.77 17.04
N TYR A 129 7.23 -29.69 16.14
CA TYR A 129 8.13 -30.30 15.14
C TYR A 129 7.95 -29.70 13.73
N GLY A 130 7.03 -28.74 13.57
CA GLY A 130 6.68 -28.16 12.27
C GLY A 130 7.75 -27.26 11.63
N HIS A 131 8.88 -27.04 12.32
CA HIS A 131 10.00 -26.21 11.86
C HIS A 131 11.00 -26.95 10.98
N ASP A 132 11.00 -28.28 11.02
CA ASP A 132 11.91 -29.11 10.21
C ASP A 132 11.29 -30.48 9.89
N VAL A 133 10.28 -30.47 9.02
CA VAL A 133 9.57 -31.70 8.63
C VAL A 133 10.45 -32.68 7.87
N VAL A 134 11.49 -32.20 7.18
CA VAL A 134 12.43 -33.06 6.45
C VAL A 134 13.27 -33.86 7.43
N LYS A 135 13.81 -33.22 8.48
CA LYS A 135 14.57 -33.93 9.53
C LYS A 135 13.72 -34.94 10.30
N TYR A 136 12.48 -34.61 10.63
CA TYR A 136 11.66 -35.44 11.51
C TYR A 136 10.82 -36.50 10.79
N PHE A 137 10.43 -36.26 9.54
CA PHE A 137 9.47 -37.09 8.78
C PHE A 137 9.94 -37.37 7.34
N GLN A 138 11.26 -37.51 7.15
CA GLN A 138 11.86 -37.70 5.82
C GLN A 138 11.27 -38.89 5.06
N ASP A 139 11.08 -40.02 5.76
CA ASP A 139 10.60 -41.26 5.17
C ASP A 139 9.17 -41.10 4.65
N GLU A 140 8.31 -40.45 5.41
CA GLU A 140 6.92 -40.16 5.05
C GLU A 140 6.83 -39.15 3.89
N VAL A 141 7.63 -38.08 3.93
CA VAL A 141 7.70 -37.09 2.85
C VAL A 141 8.18 -37.77 1.55
N THR A 142 9.20 -38.63 1.63
CA THR A 142 9.73 -39.39 0.49
C THR A 142 8.72 -40.43 -0.01
N ALA A 143 7.92 -41.03 0.87
CA ALA A 143 6.79 -41.89 0.53
C ALA A 143 5.59 -41.13 -0.08
N GLY A 144 5.72 -39.81 -0.28
CA GLY A 144 4.72 -38.98 -0.94
C GLY A 144 3.56 -38.58 -0.03
N TRP A 145 3.76 -38.51 1.28
CA TRP A 145 2.77 -37.98 2.21
C TRP A 145 2.80 -36.45 2.18
N ASP A 146 1.64 -35.80 2.17
CA ASP A 146 1.54 -34.34 2.13
C ASP A 146 1.71 -33.74 3.54
N ILE A 147 2.96 -33.74 4.01
CA ILE A 147 3.41 -33.16 5.27
C ILE A 147 4.10 -31.84 4.94
N ARG A 148 3.61 -30.73 5.49
CA ARG A 148 4.15 -29.39 5.21
C ARG A 148 4.66 -28.72 6.48
N PRO A 149 5.75 -27.93 6.41
CA PRO A 149 6.18 -27.11 7.52
C PRO A 149 5.07 -26.15 7.94
N THR A 150 4.88 -26.00 9.24
CA THR A 150 4.02 -24.97 9.85
C THR A 150 4.85 -23.92 10.58
N MET A 151 6.18 -24.08 10.56
CA MET A 151 7.14 -23.10 11.04
C MET A 151 8.32 -23.01 10.07
N ALA A 152 8.98 -21.86 10.03
CA ALA A 152 10.20 -21.67 9.26
C ALA A 152 11.18 -20.79 10.02
N VAL A 153 12.48 -21.15 10.01
CA VAL A 153 13.56 -20.44 10.71
C VAL A 153 14.58 -19.92 9.72
N THR A 154 14.79 -18.61 9.69
CA THR A 154 15.75 -17.96 8.79
C THR A 154 16.61 -16.91 9.51
N ARG A 155 17.75 -16.55 8.93
CA ARG A 155 18.61 -15.44 9.36
C ARG A 155 18.55 -14.34 8.32
N ALA A 156 18.46 -13.09 8.76
CA ALA A 156 18.37 -11.94 7.87
C ALA A 156 19.00 -10.70 8.51
N ASN A 157 19.24 -9.69 7.66
CA ASN A 157 19.45 -8.33 8.15
C ASN A 157 18.11 -7.57 8.06
N MET A 158 17.86 -6.73 9.05
CA MET A 158 16.66 -5.92 9.16
C MET A 158 17.03 -4.44 9.34
N LYS A 159 16.25 -3.54 8.74
CA LYS A 159 16.34 -2.09 8.93
C LYS A 159 15.00 -1.54 9.39
N LEU A 160 15.03 -0.65 10.37
CA LEU A 160 13.91 0.17 10.81
C LEU A 160 14.42 1.58 11.06
N ALA A 161 13.62 2.59 10.72
CA ALA A 161 14.02 4.00 10.85
C ALA A 161 14.41 4.36 12.28
N GLU A 162 13.67 3.84 13.26
CA GLU A 162 13.84 4.07 14.70
C GLU A 162 15.14 3.47 15.24
N ILE A 163 15.70 2.45 14.59
CA ILE A 163 17.04 1.92 14.94
C ILE A 163 18.08 2.94 14.49
N GLY A 164 17.97 3.46 13.27
CA GLY A 164 18.86 4.51 12.76
C GLY A 164 18.75 5.81 13.56
N GLU A 165 17.56 6.18 14.01
CA GLU A 165 17.33 7.30 14.95
C GLU A 165 17.99 7.03 16.29
N ALA A 166 17.76 5.87 16.90
CA ALA A 166 18.39 5.49 18.16
C ALA A 166 19.93 5.52 18.09
N ILE A 167 20.54 5.18 16.95
CA ILE A 167 21.99 5.32 16.75
C ILE A 167 22.40 6.80 16.70
N ARG A 168 21.69 7.63 15.93
CA ARG A 168 22.00 9.08 15.83
C ARG A 168 21.85 9.81 17.15
N ASP A 169 20.87 9.41 17.95
CA ASP A 169 20.56 10.02 19.25
C ASP A 169 21.43 9.45 20.39
N GLY A 170 22.33 8.51 20.08
CA GLY A 170 23.25 7.91 21.08
C GLY A 170 22.59 6.89 22.01
N HIS A 171 21.42 6.37 21.64
CA HIS A 171 20.70 5.34 22.40
C HIS A 171 21.09 3.91 22.02
N LEU A 172 21.71 3.70 20.86
CA LEU A 172 22.30 2.43 20.40
C LEU A 172 23.67 2.68 19.79
N GLU A 173 24.57 1.72 19.92
CA GLU A 173 25.92 1.78 19.35
C GLU A 173 26.05 0.84 18.14
N VAL A 174 26.98 1.14 17.24
CA VAL A 174 27.33 0.25 16.12
C VAL A 174 28.46 -0.66 16.57
N ASP A 175 28.19 -1.96 16.70
CA ASP A 175 29.16 -2.97 17.18
C ASP A 175 29.69 -3.91 16.07
N GLY A 176 29.15 -3.83 14.85
CA GLY A 176 29.51 -4.67 13.70
C GLY A 176 29.03 -6.14 13.78
N SER A 177 28.47 -6.55 14.92
CA SER A 177 28.01 -7.90 15.24
C SER A 177 26.48 -8.01 15.22
N ILE A 178 25.79 -7.25 16.05
CA ILE A 178 24.33 -7.14 16.15
C ILE A 178 23.87 -5.96 15.30
N VAL A 179 24.39 -4.77 15.59
CA VAL A 179 24.16 -3.56 14.78
C VAL A 179 25.32 -3.42 13.80
N VAL A 180 25.05 -3.66 12.52
CA VAL A 180 26.08 -3.83 11.48
C VAL A 180 26.70 -2.50 11.08
N ASP A 181 25.88 -1.45 10.91
CA ASP A 181 26.34 -0.14 10.45
C ASP A 181 25.48 1.03 10.98
N SER A 182 25.93 2.25 10.71
CA SER A 182 25.27 3.50 11.12
C SER A 182 23.96 3.79 10.39
N THR A 183 23.58 2.98 9.39
CA THR A 183 22.27 3.10 8.72
C THR A 183 21.15 2.42 9.51
N GLY A 184 21.48 1.73 10.61
CA GLY A 184 20.53 0.99 11.43
C GLY A 184 20.27 -0.42 10.94
N GLU A 185 21.20 -1.02 10.20
CA GLU A 185 21.14 -2.43 9.83
C GLU A 185 21.42 -3.33 11.03
N VAL A 186 20.55 -4.31 11.29
CA VAL A 186 20.67 -5.22 12.43
C VAL A 186 20.54 -6.66 11.98
N ARG A 187 21.42 -7.53 12.48
CA ARG A 187 21.33 -8.99 12.26
C ARG A 187 20.24 -9.58 13.15
N VAL A 188 19.35 -10.37 12.56
CA VAL A 188 18.21 -10.96 13.26
C VAL A 188 17.93 -12.37 12.78
N SER A 189 17.59 -13.26 13.71
CA SER A 189 17.00 -14.56 13.37
C SER A 189 15.49 -14.47 13.47
N LYS A 190 14.78 -15.05 12.50
CA LYS A 190 13.32 -14.96 12.37
C LYS A 190 12.71 -16.35 12.43
N VAL A 191 11.63 -16.50 13.19
CA VAL A 191 10.81 -17.72 13.23
C VAL A 191 9.38 -17.37 12.85
N ALA A 192 8.92 -17.80 11.69
CA ALA A 192 7.52 -17.70 11.29
C ALA A 192 6.76 -18.92 11.79
N VAL A 193 5.53 -18.74 12.30
CA VAL A 193 4.73 -19.83 12.88
C VAL A 193 3.27 -19.70 12.46
N GLU A 194 2.74 -20.78 11.89
CA GLU A 194 1.32 -20.98 11.61
C GLU A 194 0.61 -21.66 12.81
N PRO A 195 -0.67 -21.33 13.05
CA PRO A 195 -1.43 -21.91 14.14
C PRO A 195 -1.77 -23.39 13.87
N VAL A 196 -1.48 -24.25 14.84
CA VAL A 196 -1.84 -25.67 14.83
C VAL A 196 -2.40 -26.03 16.20
N TRP A 197 -3.71 -26.21 16.29
CA TRP A 197 -4.42 -26.33 17.56
C TRP A 197 -4.68 -27.78 17.92
N TYR A 198 -4.22 -28.19 19.10
CA TYR A 198 -4.69 -29.37 19.80
C TYR A 198 -5.95 -29.03 20.59
N LEU A 199 -7.11 -29.36 20.02
CA LEU A 199 -8.42 -28.93 20.51
C LEU A 199 -8.70 -29.27 21.98
N PRO A 200 -8.32 -30.45 22.52
CA PRO A 200 -8.49 -30.75 23.94
C PRO A 200 -7.71 -29.76 24.84
N GLY A 201 -6.46 -29.46 24.49
CA GLY A 201 -5.63 -28.53 25.25
C GLY A 201 -6.08 -27.08 25.11
N VAL A 202 -6.56 -26.69 23.93
CA VAL A 202 -7.17 -25.37 23.71
C VAL A 202 -8.45 -25.22 24.53
N ALA A 203 -9.30 -26.25 24.59
CA ALA A 203 -10.52 -26.25 25.41
C ALA A 203 -10.19 -26.12 26.90
N GLU A 204 -9.20 -26.90 27.39
CA GLU A 204 -8.70 -26.80 28.77
C GLU A 204 -8.20 -25.39 29.10
N ARG A 205 -7.43 -24.75 28.20
CA ARG A 205 -6.95 -23.36 28.36
C ARG A 205 -8.08 -22.33 28.42
N PHE A 206 -9.22 -22.63 27.80
CA PHE A 206 -10.41 -21.78 27.82
C PHE A 206 -11.39 -22.12 28.93
N GLY A 207 -11.12 -23.14 29.75
CA GLY A 207 -12.03 -23.56 30.82
C GLY A 207 -13.37 -24.10 30.29
N VAL A 208 -13.38 -24.63 29.06
CA VAL A 208 -14.57 -25.23 28.43
C VAL A 208 -14.29 -26.68 28.05
N ASP A 209 -15.32 -27.47 27.85
CA ASP A 209 -15.17 -28.81 27.30
C ASP A 209 -14.93 -28.76 25.77
N GLU A 210 -14.22 -29.77 25.25
CA GLU A 210 -13.87 -29.88 23.83
C GLU A 210 -15.12 -29.88 22.91
N PRO A 211 -16.21 -30.64 23.20
CA PRO A 211 -17.45 -30.56 22.41
C PRO A 211 -18.04 -29.15 22.31
N THR A 212 -18.11 -28.41 23.43
CA THR A 212 -18.59 -27.02 23.44
C THR A 212 -17.70 -26.14 22.56
N LEU A 213 -16.37 -26.21 22.72
CA LEU A 213 -15.43 -25.45 21.89
C LEU A 213 -15.65 -25.73 20.40
N ARG A 214 -15.71 -27.00 20.01
CA ARG A 214 -15.91 -27.42 18.62
C ARG A 214 -17.23 -26.90 18.04
N ARG A 215 -18.30 -27.04 18.81
CA ARG A 215 -19.63 -26.59 18.42
C ARG A 215 -19.66 -25.09 18.19
N THR A 216 -19.13 -24.32 19.13
CA THR A 216 -19.03 -22.86 19.02
C THR A 216 -18.20 -22.46 17.81
N LEU A 217 -17.05 -23.10 17.57
CA LEU A 217 -16.22 -22.83 16.39
C LEU A 217 -17.00 -23.10 15.09
N PHE A 218 -17.73 -24.21 14.98
CA PHE A 218 -18.53 -24.53 13.80
C PHE A 218 -19.68 -23.53 13.58
N GLU A 219 -20.51 -23.30 14.60
CA GLU A 219 -21.69 -22.44 14.50
C GLU A 219 -21.30 -20.98 14.22
N HIS A 220 -20.27 -20.46 14.88
CA HIS A 220 -19.86 -19.05 14.75
C HIS A 220 -18.88 -18.80 13.60
N THR A 221 -18.48 -19.81 12.83
CA THR A 221 -17.75 -19.66 11.55
C THR A 221 -18.63 -19.95 10.34
N GLY A 222 -19.95 -19.87 10.50
CA GLY A 222 -20.91 -20.04 9.40
C GLY A 222 -21.03 -21.48 8.92
N GLY A 223 -20.77 -22.47 9.79
CA GLY A 223 -20.77 -23.88 9.43
C GLY A 223 -19.52 -24.34 8.68
N SER A 224 -18.43 -23.57 8.76
CA SER A 224 -17.15 -23.98 8.19
C SER A 224 -16.57 -25.18 8.93
N TYR A 225 -15.93 -26.10 8.20
CA TYR A 225 -15.32 -27.32 8.75
C TYR A 225 -16.31 -28.24 9.50
N PRO A 226 -17.23 -28.92 8.80
CA PRO A 226 -18.19 -29.85 9.42
C PRO A 226 -17.56 -30.95 10.27
N GLU A 227 -16.28 -31.25 10.07
CA GLU A 227 -15.50 -32.19 10.89
C GLU A 227 -15.36 -31.77 12.35
N LEU A 228 -15.50 -30.48 12.68
CA LEU A 228 -15.54 -30.04 14.06
C LEU A 228 -16.66 -30.77 14.84
N ILE A 229 -17.79 -31.04 14.19
CA ILE A 229 -18.92 -31.79 14.74
C ILE A 229 -18.83 -33.28 14.40
N THR A 230 -18.56 -33.58 13.13
CA THR A 230 -18.71 -34.94 12.61
C THR A 230 -17.51 -35.85 12.87
N ARG A 231 -16.34 -35.29 13.23
CA ARG A 231 -15.09 -36.03 13.46
C ARG A 231 -14.45 -35.69 14.81
N PRO A 232 -15.06 -36.16 15.92
CA PRO A 232 -14.52 -35.95 17.25
C PRO A 232 -13.17 -36.65 17.48
N ASP A 233 -12.81 -37.62 16.64
CA ASP A 233 -11.52 -38.31 16.63
C ASP A 233 -10.36 -37.41 16.12
N LEU A 234 -10.64 -36.44 15.24
CA LEU A 234 -9.62 -35.51 14.74
C LEU A 234 -9.34 -34.43 15.78
N LYS A 235 -8.27 -34.59 16.57
CA LYS A 235 -7.93 -33.66 17.67
C LYS A 235 -7.15 -32.42 17.24
N ILE A 236 -6.62 -32.41 16.02
CA ILE A 236 -5.79 -31.31 15.50
C ILE A 236 -6.58 -30.46 14.51
N PHE A 237 -6.50 -29.14 14.66
CA PHE A 237 -7.13 -28.16 13.78
C PHE A 237 -6.14 -27.09 13.36
N LEU A 238 -6.03 -26.82 12.05
CA LEU A 238 -5.24 -25.74 11.49
C LEU A 238 -6.20 -24.60 11.09
N PRO A 239 -6.53 -23.68 12.00
CA PRO A 239 -7.45 -22.59 11.68
C PRO A 239 -6.81 -21.63 10.66
N PRO A 240 -7.56 -21.15 9.66
CA PRO A 240 -7.06 -20.22 8.65
C PRO A 240 -6.98 -18.77 9.18
N ILE A 241 -6.28 -18.58 10.30
CA ILE A 241 -6.10 -17.27 10.96
C ILE A 241 -4.65 -16.80 10.85
N GLY A 242 -4.39 -15.56 11.26
CA GLY A 242 -3.04 -14.99 11.32
C GLY A 242 -2.15 -15.75 12.32
N GLY A 243 -0.91 -16.02 11.92
CA GLY A 243 0.12 -16.62 12.77
C GLY A 243 0.92 -15.60 13.58
N LEU A 244 2.17 -15.94 13.87
CA LEU A 244 3.12 -15.04 14.54
C LEU A 244 4.50 -15.07 13.88
N THR A 245 5.33 -14.08 14.21
CA THR A 245 6.75 -14.08 13.86
C THR A 245 7.59 -13.68 15.06
N VAL A 246 8.59 -14.49 15.38
CA VAL A 246 9.62 -14.19 16.39
C VAL A 246 10.80 -13.54 15.70
N TYR A 247 11.33 -12.47 16.29
CA TYR A 247 12.58 -11.81 15.94
C TYR A 247 13.54 -11.93 17.12
N ILE A 248 14.68 -12.57 16.88
CA ILE A 248 15.71 -12.80 17.89
C ILE A 248 16.93 -11.98 17.53
N PHE A 249 17.31 -11.09 18.43
CA PHE A 249 18.51 -10.28 18.37
C PHE A 249 19.58 -10.93 19.24
N GLY A 250 20.76 -11.16 18.65
CA GLY A 250 21.80 -11.99 19.26
C GLY A 250 21.74 -13.46 18.81
N PRO A 251 22.68 -14.29 19.31
CA PRO A 251 22.74 -15.70 18.98
C PRO A 251 21.48 -16.45 19.46
N PRO A 252 20.73 -17.15 18.57
CA PRO A 252 19.51 -17.87 18.93
C PRO A 252 19.66 -18.92 20.04
N GLU A 253 20.85 -19.50 20.18
CA GLU A 253 21.22 -20.49 21.19
C GLU A 253 21.01 -19.94 22.62
N ARG A 254 21.17 -18.63 22.80
CA ARG A 254 21.08 -17.95 24.11
C ARG A 254 19.66 -17.74 24.59
N VAL A 255 18.65 -17.85 23.73
CA VAL A 255 17.25 -17.56 24.09
C VAL A 255 16.76 -18.47 25.22
N SER A 256 17.23 -19.72 25.25
CA SER A 256 16.86 -20.72 26.27
C SER A 256 17.80 -20.76 27.48
N ASP A 257 18.90 -20.00 27.46
CA ASP A 257 19.91 -20.04 28.53
C ASP A 257 19.50 -19.14 29.70
N GLU A 258 19.29 -19.75 30.87
CA GLU A 258 18.87 -19.04 32.09
C GLU A 258 19.99 -18.17 32.70
N ASN A 259 21.24 -18.33 32.25
CA ASN A 259 22.39 -17.58 32.75
C ASN A 259 22.58 -16.23 32.05
N VAL A 260 21.98 -16.03 30.88
CA VAL A 260 21.99 -14.74 30.19
C VAL A 260 20.76 -13.92 30.56
N LYS A 261 20.83 -12.62 30.30
CA LYS A 261 19.66 -11.74 30.44
C LYS A 261 18.79 -11.80 29.20
N LEU A 262 17.47 -11.84 29.40
CA LEU A 262 16.47 -11.83 28.33
C LEU A 262 15.57 -10.59 28.41
N SER A 263 15.59 -9.77 27.36
CA SER A 263 14.62 -8.71 27.12
C SER A 263 13.55 -9.18 26.11
N LEU A 264 12.28 -9.16 26.52
CA LEU A 264 11.15 -9.70 25.74
C LEU A 264 10.08 -8.65 25.46
N ARG A 265 9.71 -8.51 24.18
CA ARG A 265 8.54 -7.76 23.72
C ARG A 265 7.53 -8.68 23.05
N ILE A 266 6.32 -8.75 23.58
CA ILE A 266 5.18 -9.42 22.91
C ILE A 266 4.24 -8.37 22.36
N HIS A 267 4.13 -8.34 21.05
CA HIS A 267 3.38 -7.34 20.29
C HIS A 267 2.20 -7.98 19.58
N ASP A 268 1.04 -7.34 19.67
CA ASP A 268 -0.12 -7.67 18.84
C ASP A 268 -0.16 -6.65 17.70
N GLU A 269 -0.27 -7.13 16.47
CA GLU A 269 -0.33 -6.34 15.24
C GLU A 269 -1.34 -5.21 15.33
N CYS A 270 -0.91 -4.05 14.86
CA CYS A 270 -1.71 -2.86 14.73
C CYS A 270 -1.24 -2.12 13.48
N ASN A 271 -1.65 -2.56 12.30
CA ASN A 271 -1.23 -2.06 10.99
C ASN A 271 -1.20 -0.52 10.91
N GLY A 272 -2.30 0.13 11.33
CA GLY A 272 -2.39 1.60 11.39
C GLY A 272 -1.30 2.29 12.23
N SER A 273 -0.81 1.66 13.30
CA SER A 273 0.28 2.21 14.12
C SER A 273 1.63 1.66 13.66
N ASP A 274 1.77 0.34 13.55
CA ASP A 274 3.01 -0.36 13.25
C ASP A 274 3.60 0.03 11.90
N VAL A 275 2.77 0.19 10.88
CA VAL A 275 3.19 0.53 9.50
C VAL A 275 3.08 2.02 9.24
N PHE A 276 1.98 2.64 9.68
CA PHE A 276 1.63 4.02 9.33
C PHE A 276 1.82 5.04 10.46
N GLN A 277 2.35 4.62 11.62
CA GLN A 277 2.67 5.48 12.76
C GLN A 277 1.50 6.34 13.28
N SER A 278 0.27 5.80 13.28
CA SER A 278 -0.87 6.46 13.90
C SER A 278 -0.60 6.84 15.37
N ASP A 279 -0.93 8.09 15.72
CA ASP A 279 -0.80 8.72 17.04
C ASP A 279 -1.95 8.39 18.01
N ILE A 280 -2.94 7.61 17.57
CA ILE A 280 -4.15 7.25 18.33
C ILE A 280 -3.88 6.14 19.36
N CYS A 281 -2.81 5.36 19.17
CA CYS A 281 -2.43 4.29 20.09
C CYS A 281 -0.92 4.17 20.24
N THR A 282 -0.48 3.55 21.34
CA THR A 282 0.94 3.39 21.68
C THR A 282 1.60 2.14 21.08
N CYS A 283 0.93 1.44 20.17
CA CYS A 283 1.42 0.19 19.60
C CYS A 283 2.81 0.33 18.97
N ARG A 284 3.00 1.27 18.03
CA ARG A 284 4.28 1.50 17.35
C ARG A 284 5.37 2.06 18.25
N PRO A 285 5.15 3.15 19.03
CA PRO A 285 6.18 3.65 19.93
C PRO A 285 6.69 2.56 20.88
N TYR A 286 5.79 1.72 21.40
CA TYR A 286 6.16 0.68 22.33
C TYR A 286 6.81 -0.53 21.63
N LEU A 287 6.46 -0.83 20.37
CA LEU A 287 7.16 -1.81 19.54
C LEU A 287 8.59 -1.35 19.23
N ALA A 288 8.77 -0.09 18.83
CA ALA A 288 10.09 0.50 18.58
C ALA A 288 10.96 0.49 19.83
N PHE A 289 10.40 0.88 20.98
CA PHE A 289 11.07 0.75 22.28
C PHE A 289 11.47 -0.69 22.59
N GLY A 290 10.54 -1.64 22.41
CA GLY A 290 10.80 -3.06 22.61
C GLY A 290 11.92 -3.61 21.72
N ILE A 291 11.96 -3.21 20.45
CA ILE A 291 13.04 -3.58 19.51
C ILE A 291 14.36 -2.96 19.96
N ARG A 292 14.38 -1.67 20.31
CA ARG A 292 15.59 -0.98 20.79
C ARG A 292 16.18 -1.66 22.02
N GLU A 293 15.36 -1.96 23.02
CA GLU A 293 15.82 -2.62 24.25
C GLU A 293 16.23 -4.08 24.02
N ALA A 294 15.54 -4.79 23.12
CA ALA A 294 15.95 -6.14 22.72
C ALA A 294 17.32 -6.13 22.02
N ILE A 295 17.56 -5.18 21.11
CA ILE A 295 18.88 -5.00 20.49
C ILE A 295 19.92 -4.69 21.56
N ARG A 296 19.68 -3.71 22.43
CA ARG A 296 20.62 -3.32 23.49
C ARG A 296 20.97 -4.48 24.41
N GLU A 297 19.99 -5.31 24.79
CA GLU A 297 20.25 -6.51 25.61
C GLU A 297 21.17 -7.49 24.88
N ALA A 298 20.96 -7.70 23.58
CA ALA A 298 21.83 -8.55 22.77
C ALA A 298 23.26 -8.00 22.66
N GLN A 299 23.43 -6.68 22.51
CA GLN A 299 24.75 -6.02 22.49
C GLN A 299 25.48 -6.18 23.83
N ASN A 300 24.73 -6.17 24.95
CA ASN A 300 25.26 -6.38 26.30
C ASN A 300 25.58 -7.85 26.63
N GLY A 301 25.55 -8.75 25.64
CA GLY A 301 25.84 -10.17 25.79
C GLY A 301 24.63 -11.03 26.19
N GLY A 302 23.46 -10.42 26.38
CA GLY A 302 22.19 -11.12 26.62
C GLY A 302 21.50 -11.59 25.35
N SER A 303 20.17 -11.70 25.42
CA SER A 303 19.29 -12.07 24.32
C SER A 303 18.11 -11.10 24.23
N GLY A 304 17.81 -10.64 23.01
CA GLY A 304 16.65 -9.80 22.72
C GLY A 304 15.62 -10.55 21.91
N VAL A 305 14.36 -10.58 22.35
CA VAL A 305 13.29 -11.27 21.63
C VAL A 305 12.08 -10.36 21.45
N VAL A 306 11.59 -10.25 20.21
CA VAL A 306 10.35 -9.56 19.87
C VAL A 306 9.43 -10.57 19.17
N ILE A 307 8.23 -10.78 19.71
CA ILE A 307 7.22 -11.67 19.12
C ILE A 307 6.08 -10.83 18.60
N TYR A 308 5.80 -10.97 17.30
CA TYR A 308 4.79 -10.22 16.59
C TYR A 308 3.61 -11.14 16.23
N PHE A 309 2.47 -10.97 16.90
CA PHE A 309 1.24 -11.72 16.65
C PHE A 309 0.34 -10.98 15.67
N ARG A 310 -0.16 -11.65 14.62
CA ARG A 310 -1.07 -11.06 13.64
C ARG A 310 -2.52 -11.00 14.16
N LYS A 311 -2.77 -10.08 15.09
CA LYS A 311 -4.02 -9.92 15.86
C LYS A 311 -4.52 -8.46 15.87
N GLU A 312 -4.85 -7.93 14.68
CA GLU A 312 -5.34 -6.56 14.50
C GLU A 312 -6.54 -6.22 15.40
N GLY A 313 -6.55 -4.99 15.93
CA GLY A 313 -7.71 -4.43 16.63
C GLY A 313 -8.19 -5.23 17.83
N ARG A 314 -7.28 -5.87 18.59
CA ARG A 314 -7.64 -6.80 19.68
C ARG A 314 -8.44 -8.02 19.20
N ALA A 315 -8.07 -8.55 18.03
CA ALA A 315 -8.77 -9.63 17.34
C ALA A 315 -10.22 -9.28 16.93
N LEU A 316 -10.60 -8.00 16.93
CA LEU A 316 -11.89 -7.51 16.40
C LEU A 316 -11.85 -7.23 14.89
N GLY A 317 -10.64 -7.16 14.31
CA GLY A 317 -10.42 -6.73 12.94
C GLY A 317 -10.36 -5.21 12.77
N GLU A 318 -9.74 -4.78 11.66
CA GLU A 318 -9.46 -3.37 11.36
C GLU A 318 -10.73 -2.53 11.18
N VAL A 319 -11.75 -3.09 10.52
CA VAL A 319 -13.03 -2.40 10.28
C VAL A 319 -13.69 -2.03 11.62
N THR A 320 -13.86 -3.00 12.52
CA THR A 320 -14.48 -2.78 13.84
C THR A 320 -13.68 -1.77 14.66
N LYS A 321 -12.35 -1.86 14.62
CA LYS A 321 -11.45 -0.90 15.27
C LYS A 321 -11.70 0.53 14.76
N TYR A 322 -11.84 0.74 13.45
CA TYR A 322 -12.11 2.07 12.89
C TYR A 322 -13.53 2.56 13.23
N LEU A 323 -14.53 1.68 13.28
CA LEU A 323 -15.86 2.04 13.77
C LEU A 323 -15.82 2.49 15.24
N VAL A 324 -15.03 1.83 16.10
CA VAL A 324 -14.80 2.26 17.49
C VAL A 324 -14.13 3.64 17.54
N TYR A 325 -13.12 3.89 16.70
CA TYR A 325 -12.47 5.21 16.62
C TYR A 325 -13.44 6.30 16.15
N ASN A 326 -14.27 6.02 15.14
CA ASN A 326 -15.30 6.94 14.68
C ASN A 326 -16.30 7.26 15.80
N ALA A 327 -16.74 6.25 16.56
CA ALA A 327 -17.66 6.42 17.68
C ALA A 327 -17.03 7.22 18.84
N ARG A 328 -15.75 6.98 19.14
CA ARG A 328 -14.97 7.74 20.13
C ARG A 328 -14.92 9.22 19.76
N LYS A 329 -14.58 9.53 18.50
CA LYS A 329 -14.54 10.92 18.03
C LYS A 329 -15.91 11.59 18.07
N ARG A 330 -17.00 10.91 17.69
CA ARG A 330 -18.38 11.49 17.69
C ARG A 330 -18.93 11.81 19.07
N GLY A 331 -18.59 11.00 20.07
CA GLY A 331 -19.23 11.01 21.38
C GLY A 331 -18.40 11.60 22.53
N GLY A 332 -17.30 12.29 22.20
CA GLY A 332 -16.26 12.73 23.12
C GLY A 332 -15.26 11.60 23.42
N ASP A 333 -13.98 11.86 23.14
CA ASP A 333 -12.89 10.91 23.35
C ASP A 333 -12.26 11.11 24.74
N THR A 334 -12.83 10.47 25.76
CA THR A 334 -12.36 10.53 27.15
C THR A 334 -11.93 9.15 27.65
N ALA A 335 -10.94 9.10 28.55
CA ALA A 335 -10.37 7.83 29.03
C ALA A 335 -11.41 6.96 29.76
N ASP A 336 -12.34 7.56 30.52
CA ASP A 336 -13.42 6.87 31.24
C ASP A 336 -14.40 6.13 30.32
N LYS A 337 -14.51 6.56 29.05
CA LYS A 337 -15.43 5.96 28.07
C LYS A 337 -14.76 4.97 27.11
N TYR A 338 -13.43 4.83 27.15
CA TYR A 338 -12.65 4.06 26.17
C TYR A 338 -13.17 2.62 25.97
N PHE A 339 -13.36 1.87 27.06
CA PHE A 339 -13.83 0.49 26.99
C PHE A 339 -15.32 0.39 26.67
N THR A 340 -16.14 1.26 27.25
CA THR A 340 -17.59 1.32 26.99
C THR A 340 -17.88 1.60 25.51
N ARG A 341 -17.09 2.46 24.85
CA ARG A 341 -17.21 2.71 23.40
C ARG A 341 -16.87 1.48 22.57
N THR A 342 -15.90 0.69 23.01
CA THR A 342 -15.58 -0.57 22.35
C THR A 342 -16.74 -1.56 22.52
N GLU A 343 -17.27 -1.73 23.73
CA GLU A 343 -18.42 -2.61 23.99
C GLU A 343 -19.66 -2.21 23.19
N ASN A 344 -19.95 -0.91 23.09
CA ASN A 344 -21.13 -0.44 22.36
C ASN A 344 -21.09 -0.76 20.85
N ILE A 345 -19.90 -0.88 20.26
CA ILE A 345 -19.72 -1.14 18.83
C ILE A 345 -19.44 -2.62 18.54
N ALA A 346 -18.56 -3.23 19.33
CA ALA A 346 -18.09 -4.59 19.13
C ALA A 346 -18.85 -5.63 19.98
N GLY A 347 -19.68 -5.20 20.94
CA GLY A 347 -20.34 -6.08 21.92
C GLY A 347 -19.42 -6.58 23.04
N VAL A 348 -18.10 -6.38 22.93
CA VAL A 348 -17.07 -6.85 23.88
C VAL A 348 -15.87 -5.89 23.91
N ARG A 349 -15.09 -5.90 25.01
CA ARG A 349 -13.88 -5.04 25.16
C ARG A 349 -12.65 -5.55 24.42
N ASP A 350 -12.47 -6.87 24.43
CA ASP A 350 -11.27 -7.54 23.94
C ASP A 350 -11.64 -8.97 23.54
N MET A 351 -11.24 -9.41 22.34
CA MET A 351 -11.39 -10.79 21.88
C MET A 351 -10.06 -11.54 21.87
N ARG A 352 -8.96 -10.90 22.32
CA ARG A 352 -7.66 -11.56 22.42
C ARG A 352 -7.65 -12.49 23.60
N PHE A 353 -7.59 -13.77 23.27
CA PHE A 353 -7.21 -14.78 24.20
C PHE A 353 -5.68 -14.89 24.26
N GLN A 354 -5.10 -14.30 25.31
CA GLN A 354 -3.66 -14.39 25.56
C GLN A 354 -3.24 -15.74 26.13
N ALA A 355 -4.20 -16.57 26.57
CA ALA A 355 -3.92 -17.90 27.12
C ALA A 355 -3.08 -18.79 26.19
N LEU A 356 -3.16 -18.64 24.86
CA LEU A 356 -2.36 -19.41 23.90
C LEU A 356 -0.98 -18.81 23.58
N MET A 357 -0.77 -17.54 23.91
CA MET A 357 0.45 -16.80 23.58
C MET A 357 1.75 -17.40 24.15
N PRO A 358 1.78 -17.99 25.37
CA PRO A 358 3.01 -18.54 25.93
C PRO A 358 3.61 -19.73 25.19
N ASP A 359 2.85 -20.40 24.31
CA ASP A 359 3.30 -21.63 23.64
C ASP A 359 4.61 -21.44 22.87
N ILE A 360 4.79 -20.30 22.20
CA ILE A 360 6.03 -19.99 21.48
C ILE A 360 7.20 -19.74 22.45
N LEU A 361 6.93 -19.23 23.66
CA LEU A 361 7.97 -19.05 24.68
C LEU A 361 8.45 -20.40 25.22
N HIS A 362 7.51 -21.32 25.45
CA HIS A 362 7.81 -22.70 25.82
C HIS A 362 8.56 -23.44 24.70
N TRP A 363 8.17 -23.21 23.44
CA TRP A 363 8.86 -23.77 22.28
C TRP A 363 10.32 -23.28 22.19
N LEU A 364 10.56 -21.99 22.46
CA LEU A 364 11.89 -21.38 22.52
C LEU A 364 12.71 -21.82 23.75
N GLY A 365 12.12 -22.54 24.70
CA GLY A 365 12.79 -22.97 25.94
C GLY A 365 12.94 -21.86 26.99
N ILE A 366 12.18 -20.76 26.87
CA ILE A 366 12.27 -19.63 27.80
C ILE A 366 11.63 -20.01 29.13
N LYS A 367 12.40 -19.92 30.22
CA LYS A 367 11.93 -20.20 31.60
C LYS A 367 11.90 -18.97 32.50
N LYS A 368 12.71 -17.95 32.18
CA LYS A 368 12.72 -16.65 32.84
C LYS A 368 12.79 -15.53 31.80
N ILE A 369 12.23 -14.38 32.15
CA ILE A 369 12.31 -13.13 31.39
C ILE A 369 12.82 -12.08 32.37
N ASP A 370 14.03 -11.57 32.15
CA ASP A 370 14.61 -10.56 33.02
C ASP A 370 13.89 -9.23 32.84
N ARG A 371 13.59 -8.84 31.59
CA ARG A 371 12.94 -7.56 31.25
C ARG A 371 11.77 -7.78 30.29
N MET A 372 10.53 -7.70 30.77
CA MET A 372 9.33 -7.77 29.95
C MET A 372 8.84 -6.36 29.57
N LEU A 373 8.91 -6.02 28.28
CA LEU A 373 8.52 -4.71 27.74
C LEU A 373 7.01 -4.67 27.44
N SER A 374 6.18 -4.74 28.49
CA SER A 374 4.72 -4.74 28.40
C SER A 374 4.03 -4.24 29.68
N MET A 375 3.01 -3.41 29.49
CA MET A 375 2.09 -2.97 30.56
C MET A 375 0.89 -3.91 30.74
N SER A 376 0.64 -4.83 29.80
CA SER A 376 -0.56 -5.68 29.79
C SER A 376 -0.51 -6.78 30.85
N ASN A 377 -1.48 -6.78 31.78
CA ASN A 377 -1.65 -7.87 32.74
C ASN A 377 -2.05 -9.16 32.06
N MET A 378 -2.98 -9.14 31.09
CA MET A 378 -3.36 -10.34 30.34
C MET A 378 -2.18 -11.09 29.72
N LYS A 379 -1.13 -10.36 29.29
CA LYS A 379 0.11 -10.98 28.79
C LYS A 379 0.98 -11.48 29.94
N TYR A 380 1.14 -10.69 31.00
CA TYR A 380 1.93 -11.05 32.17
C TYR A 380 1.35 -12.31 32.84
N ASP A 381 0.06 -12.29 33.18
CA ASP A 381 -0.66 -13.36 33.85
C ASP A 381 -0.56 -14.65 33.03
N ALA A 382 -0.85 -14.61 31.73
CA ALA A 382 -0.72 -15.77 30.85
C ALA A 382 0.69 -16.38 30.87
N ILE A 383 1.75 -15.57 30.91
CA ILE A 383 3.14 -16.05 30.95
C ILE A 383 3.45 -16.69 32.30
N VAL A 384 3.13 -15.99 33.40
CA VAL A 384 3.43 -16.46 34.77
C VAL A 384 2.62 -17.71 35.11
N GLU A 385 1.33 -17.73 34.79
CA GLU A 385 0.45 -18.89 34.97
C GLU A 385 0.92 -20.08 34.14
N SER A 386 1.53 -19.85 32.97
CA SER A 386 2.15 -20.91 32.18
C SER A 386 3.47 -21.41 32.78
N GLY A 387 3.98 -20.80 33.85
CA GLY A 387 5.17 -21.22 34.61
C GLY A 387 6.48 -20.52 34.23
N ILE A 388 6.44 -19.40 33.50
CA ILE A 388 7.63 -18.63 33.14
C ILE A 388 7.76 -17.43 34.08
N LYS A 389 8.93 -17.25 34.71
CA LYS A 389 9.17 -16.16 35.66
C LYS A 389 9.43 -14.85 34.92
N ILE A 390 8.89 -13.74 35.41
CA ILE A 390 9.20 -12.39 34.93
C ILE A 390 9.81 -11.61 36.09
N HIS A 391 11.02 -11.08 35.92
CA HIS A 391 11.72 -10.35 36.99
C HIS A 391 11.34 -8.87 37.01
N GLU A 392 11.39 -8.21 35.85
CA GLU A 392 11.07 -6.80 35.70
C GLU A 392 10.02 -6.60 34.60
N ARG A 393 9.01 -5.78 34.88
CA ARG A 393 8.06 -5.27 33.87
C ARG A 393 8.42 -3.83 33.56
N ILE A 394 8.56 -3.52 32.28
CA ILE A 394 9.04 -2.21 31.83
C ILE A 394 7.92 -1.53 31.04
N PRO A 395 7.32 -0.45 31.56
CA PRO A 395 6.33 0.33 30.84
C PRO A 395 6.98 1.05 29.65
N ILE A 396 6.17 1.58 28.73
CA ILE A 396 6.69 2.50 27.72
C ILE A 396 7.21 3.77 28.43
N PRO A 397 8.36 4.35 28.02
CA PRO A 397 8.82 5.63 28.54
C PRO A 397 7.81 6.75 28.28
N GLU A 398 7.66 7.66 29.24
CA GLU A 398 6.67 8.75 29.22
C GLU A 398 6.85 9.67 28.01
N ASP A 399 8.11 9.95 27.65
CA ASP A 399 8.50 10.76 26.49
C ASP A 399 8.18 10.11 25.14
N MET A 400 7.90 8.80 25.13
CA MET A 400 7.53 8.05 23.94
C MET A 400 6.01 7.86 23.80
N ILE A 401 5.19 8.37 24.72
CA ILE A 401 3.72 8.30 24.64
C ILE A 401 3.21 9.50 23.83
N PRO A 402 2.58 9.29 22.67
CA PRO A 402 1.95 10.38 21.92
C PRO A 402 0.80 11.02 22.72
N ASP A 403 0.61 12.33 22.58
CA ASP A 403 -0.41 13.08 23.34
C ASP A 403 -1.83 12.50 23.17
N ASP A 404 -2.24 12.19 21.93
CA ASP A 404 -3.59 11.65 21.63
C ASP A 404 -3.76 10.19 22.13
N SER A 405 -2.65 9.49 22.37
CA SER A 405 -2.64 8.14 22.92
C SER A 405 -2.81 8.10 24.45
N ARG A 406 -2.76 9.25 25.14
CA ARG A 406 -2.98 9.30 26.61
C ARG A 406 -4.36 8.79 27.00
N VAL A 407 -5.39 9.06 26.20
CA VAL A 407 -6.74 8.49 26.40
C VAL A 407 -6.70 6.97 26.50
N GLU A 408 -5.92 6.33 25.62
CA GLU A 408 -5.79 4.88 25.62
C GLU A 408 -4.96 4.39 26.82
N ILE A 409 -3.82 5.01 27.09
CA ILE A 409 -2.90 4.57 28.16
C ILE A 409 -3.53 4.74 29.55
N ASP A 410 -4.11 5.90 29.84
CA ASP A 410 -4.67 6.20 31.16
C ASP A 410 -5.91 5.33 31.43
N ALA A 411 -6.74 5.09 30.41
CA ALA A 411 -7.84 4.14 30.48
C ALA A 411 -7.36 2.71 30.78
N LYS A 412 -6.26 2.29 30.15
CA LYS A 412 -5.67 0.96 30.37
C LYS A 412 -5.08 0.83 31.76
N ILE A 413 -4.35 1.83 32.26
CA ILE A 413 -3.78 1.86 33.62
C ILE A 413 -4.91 1.72 34.64
N ASN A 414 -6.00 2.48 34.49
CA ASN A 414 -7.15 2.37 35.38
C ASN A 414 -7.89 1.03 35.27
N ALA A 415 -7.90 0.41 34.09
CA ALA A 415 -8.39 -0.96 33.91
C ALA A 415 -7.39 -2.04 34.41
N GLY A 416 -6.34 -1.63 35.10
CA GLY A 416 -5.40 -2.50 35.81
C GLY A 416 -4.04 -2.67 35.13
N TYR A 417 -3.75 -2.05 33.98
CA TYR A 417 -2.43 -2.20 33.34
C TYR A 417 -1.32 -1.66 34.23
N PHE A 418 -0.18 -2.34 34.21
CA PHE A 418 0.98 -2.01 35.03
C PHE A 418 1.60 -0.66 34.63
N THR A 419 1.93 0.15 35.63
CA THR A 419 2.65 1.41 35.50
C THR A 419 3.57 1.61 36.71
N THR A 420 4.65 2.37 36.53
CA THR A 420 5.50 2.86 37.61
C THR A 420 5.10 4.28 38.06
N GLY A 421 4.12 4.90 37.39
CA GLY A 421 3.59 6.23 37.68
C GLY A 421 2.33 6.23 38.56
N THR A 422 1.69 7.39 38.69
CA THR A 422 0.54 7.62 39.58
C THR A 422 -0.76 7.02 39.02
N SER A 423 -1.61 6.44 39.90
CA SER A 423 -2.94 5.95 39.53
C SER A 423 -3.97 7.09 39.61
N TYR A 424 -4.84 7.21 38.59
CA TYR A 424 -5.86 8.25 38.51
C TYR A 424 -7.21 7.80 39.10
N THR A 425 -7.95 8.74 39.69
CA THR A 425 -9.36 8.56 40.09
C THR A 425 -10.31 8.68 38.88
N MET A 426 -11.55 8.20 39.01
CA MET A 426 -12.56 8.32 37.94
C MET A 426 -12.84 9.77 37.53
N GLU A 427 -12.76 10.71 38.48
CA GLU A 427 -12.92 12.15 38.21
C GLU A 427 -11.74 12.72 37.40
N GLU A 428 -10.51 12.26 37.68
CA GLU A 428 -9.30 12.66 36.94
C GLU A 428 -9.27 12.06 35.52
N LEU A 429 -9.74 10.83 35.33
CA LEU A 429 -9.82 10.19 34.01
C LEU A 429 -10.80 10.88 33.06
N ALA A 430 -11.89 11.46 33.58
CA ALA A 430 -12.83 12.25 32.78
C ALA A 430 -12.21 13.57 32.26
N GLN A 431 -11.09 14.01 32.85
CA GLN A 431 -10.31 15.17 32.39
C GLN A 431 -9.30 14.80 31.31
N VAL A 432 -8.89 13.53 31.21
CA VAL A 432 -8.02 13.05 30.13
C VAL A 432 -8.84 12.94 28.84
N ARG A 433 -8.58 13.86 27.92
CA ARG A 433 -9.31 13.99 26.65
C ARG A 433 -8.37 13.86 25.47
N GLY A 434 -8.77 13.05 24.51
CA GLY A 434 -8.17 12.97 23.20
C GLY A 434 -8.84 13.96 22.27
N ARG A 435 -8.42 13.97 21.01
CA ARG A 435 -9.02 14.85 20.00
C ARG A 435 -10.50 14.50 19.81
N GLY A 436 -11.35 15.52 19.90
CA GLY A 436 -12.80 15.40 19.73
C GLY A 436 -13.23 15.18 18.28
N TRP A 437 -14.53 15.37 18.00
CA TRP A 437 -15.09 15.43 16.64
C TRP A 437 -14.69 16.71 15.88
N GLU A 438 -13.79 17.49 16.47
CA GLU A 438 -13.21 18.69 15.89
C GLU A 438 -12.45 18.30 14.63
N LYS A 439 -12.57 19.14 13.60
CA LYS A 439 -11.66 19.00 12.47
C LYS A 439 -10.27 19.32 13.01
N TRP A 440 -9.23 18.59 12.60
CA TRP A 440 -7.86 18.92 13.02
C TRP A 440 -7.47 20.38 12.62
N GLU A 441 -8.24 20.95 11.70
CA GLU A 441 -8.26 22.34 11.23
C GLU A 441 -8.70 23.39 12.29
N ASP A 442 -9.31 22.98 13.42
CA ASP A 442 -9.84 23.89 14.45
C ASP A 442 -8.92 24.03 15.69
N ILE A 443 -7.84 23.23 15.79
CA ILE A 443 -6.92 23.24 16.93
C ILE A 443 -5.89 24.37 16.75
N THR A 444 -6.13 25.51 17.41
CA THR A 444 -5.20 26.63 17.46
C THR A 444 -4.06 26.34 18.44
N VAL A 445 -2.84 26.12 17.92
CA VAL A 445 -1.63 26.05 18.77
C VAL A 445 -1.35 27.44 19.35
N ARG A 446 -1.51 27.59 20.67
CA ARG A 446 -1.05 28.79 21.39
C ARG A 446 0.47 28.86 21.39
N CYS A 447 1.04 29.54 20.40
CA CYS A 447 2.44 29.93 20.43
C CYS A 447 2.65 31.07 21.44
N LEU A 448 3.59 30.85 22.37
CA LEU A 448 4.12 31.83 23.32
C LEU A 448 4.76 33.02 22.57
N PRO A 449 4.71 34.25 23.12
CA PRO A 449 5.17 35.44 22.41
C PRO A 449 6.68 35.62 22.50
N GLY A 450 7.30 35.93 21.36
CA GLY A 450 8.54 36.70 21.31
C GLY A 450 9.61 36.18 20.38
N ARG A 451 9.71 36.77 19.17
CA ARG A 451 10.95 37.32 18.60
C ARG A 451 10.67 37.97 17.24
N ASN A 452 10.70 39.30 17.23
CA ASN A 452 10.81 40.11 16.02
C ASN A 452 12.10 39.75 15.26
N LYS A 453 12.01 39.61 13.93
CA LYS A 453 13.15 39.92 13.05
C LYS A 453 12.69 40.68 11.81
N THR A 454 13.51 41.68 11.54
CA THR A 454 13.39 42.81 10.65
C THR A 454 13.50 42.41 9.18
N THR A 455 12.79 43.16 8.34
CA THR A 455 12.78 43.10 6.88
C THR A 455 14.10 43.58 6.25
N MET A 456 14.46 42.99 5.11
CA MET A 456 15.15 43.69 4.03
C MET A 456 14.60 43.19 2.69
N GLY A 457 14.14 44.12 1.86
CA GLY A 457 13.49 43.85 0.59
C GLY A 457 14.46 43.72 -0.58
N SER A 458 14.04 42.94 -1.58
CA SER A 458 14.49 43.07 -2.96
C SER A 458 13.26 43.17 -3.85
N GLN A 459 13.13 44.29 -4.57
CA GLN A 459 12.08 44.50 -5.56
C GLN A 459 12.29 43.52 -6.74
N ASN A 460 11.26 42.74 -7.06
CA ASN A 460 11.17 41.97 -8.30
C ASN A 460 10.05 42.57 -9.16
N PRO A 461 10.20 42.67 -10.49
CA PRO A 461 9.28 43.38 -11.36
C PRO A 461 7.92 42.66 -11.43
N ALA A 462 6.87 43.45 -11.62
CA ALA A 462 5.46 43.06 -11.52
C ALA A 462 5.12 41.77 -12.32
N ILE A 463 4.72 40.72 -11.60
CA ILE A 463 4.18 39.48 -12.16
C ILE A 463 2.71 39.75 -12.52
N ASN A 464 2.38 39.73 -13.81
CA ASN A 464 1.00 39.78 -14.29
C ASN A 464 0.21 38.57 -13.73
N SER A 465 -0.78 38.85 -12.88
CA SER A 465 -1.40 37.85 -12.00
C SER A 465 -2.47 37.03 -12.71
N GLN A 466 -2.09 35.89 -13.29
CA GLN A 466 -3.07 34.81 -13.45
C GLN A 466 -3.68 34.45 -12.09
N PRO A 467 -4.94 33.99 -12.04
CA PRO A 467 -5.52 33.54 -10.80
C PRO A 467 -4.68 32.41 -10.19
N HIS A 468 -4.71 32.31 -8.86
CA HIS A 468 -3.95 31.28 -8.15
C HIS A 468 -4.40 29.86 -8.54
N ILE A 469 -5.71 29.70 -8.76
CA ILE A 469 -6.32 28.45 -9.21
C ILE A 469 -6.46 28.45 -10.75
N PRO A 470 -6.02 27.39 -11.45
CA PRO A 470 -6.20 27.28 -12.89
C PRO A 470 -7.67 27.41 -13.31
N LYS A 471 -7.90 28.10 -14.43
CA LYS A 471 -9.24 28.34 -14.98
C LYS A 471 -9.96 27.03 -15.33
N ALA A 472 -11.24 26.92 -14.96
CA ALA A 472 -12.10 25.82 -15.39
C ALA A 472 -12.32 25.83 -16.91
N GLY A 473 -12.38 24.65 -17.52
CA GLY A 473 -12.54 24.44 -18.95
C GLY A 473 -11.64 23.34 -19.51
N VAL A 474 -11.48 23.32 -20.83
CA VAL A 474 -10.63 22.36 -21.54
C VAL A 474 -9.25 22.93 -21.76
N TRP A 475 -8.23 22.18 -21.37
CA TRP A 475 -6.82 22.51 -21.55
C TRP A 475 -6.17 21.54 -22.53
N CYS A 476 -5.34 22.07 -23.44
CA CYS A 476 -4.67 21.25 -24.45
C CYS A 476 -3.21 20.96 -24.06
N PRO A 477 -2.82 19.70 -23.81
CA PRO A 477 -1.42 19.29 -23.71
C PRO A 477 -0.79 19.24 -25.09
N ALA A 478 -0.24 20.37 -25.52
CA ALA A 478 0.13 20.63 -26.90
C ALA A 478 1.31 19.77 -27.38
N VAL A 479 1.20 19.20 -28.58
CA VAL A 479 2.27 18.43 -29.23
C VAL A 479 3.47 19.30 -29.63
N THR A 480 4.62 18.67 -29.84
CA THR A 480 5.88 19.33 -30.27
C THR A 480 6.19 19.06 -31.74
N PHE A 481 6.55 20.10 -32.50
CA PHE A 481 7.02 20.03 -33.88
C PHE A 481 8.56 19.96 -33.92
N PHE A 482 9.10 19.14 -34.81
CA PHE A 482 10.53 18.90 -34.98
C PHE A 482 10.96 19.13 -36.44
N ASP A 483 12.21 19.55 -36.61
CA ASP A 483 12.96 19.37 -37.84
C ASP A 483 13.78 18.08 -37.73
N HIS A 484 13.31 17.02 -38.40
CA HIS A 484 13.95 15.71 -38.36
C HIS A 484 15.27 15.63 -39.14
N ALA A 485 15.55 16.58 -40.04
CA ALA A 485 16.83 16.63 -40.74
C ALA A 485 17.96 17.09 -39.81
N THR A 486 17.65 17.96 -38.85
CA THR A 486 18.60 18.51 -37.88
C THR A 486 18.44 17.97 -36.46
N ASP A 487 17.37 17.21 -36.20
CA ASP A 487 16.94 16.76 -34.87
C ASP A 487 16.80 17.90 -33.86
N THR A 488 16.18 19.01 -34.30
CA THR A 488 15.90 20.19 -33.47
C THR A 488 14.40 20.50 -33.43
N ILE A 489 13.97 21.33 -32.48
CA ILE A 489 12.57 21.79 -32.41
C ILE A 489 12.26 22.83 -33.50
N ASP A 490 11.13 22.67 -34.20
CA ASP A 490 10.63 23.66 -35.18
C ASP A 490 9.79 24.72 -34.46
N LEU A 491 10.48 25.75 -33.94
CA LEU A 491 9.85 26.84 -33.19
C LEU A 491 8.87 27.68 -34.02
N GLU A 492 9.11 27.83 -35.32
CA GLU A 492 8.24 28.63 -36.19
C GLU A 492 6.88 27.98 -36.36
N SER A 493 6.85 26.69 -36.68
CA SER A 493 5.60 25.91 -36.73
C SER A 493 4.95 25.83 -35.35
N GLN A 494 5.75 25.68 -34.29
CA GLN A 494 5.26 25.61 -32.92
C GLN A 494 4.51 26.88 -32.50
N LYS A 495 5.07 28.08 -32.76
CA LYS A 495 4.43 29.37 -32.46
C LYS A 495 3.11 29.54 -33.20
N LYS A 496 3.07 29.21 -34.50
CA LYS A 496 1.82 29.22 -35.28
C LYS A 496 0.76 28.34 -34.66
N TYR A 497 1.15 27.13 -34.24
CA TYR A 497 0.22 26.18 -33.65
C TYR A 497 -0.30 26.64 -32.28
N TYR A 498 0.56 27.17 -31.41
CA TYR A 498 0.13 27.72 -30.12
C TYR A 498 -0.82 28.91 -30.29
N ALA A 499 -0.54 29.82 -31.22
CA ALA A 499 -1.41 30.94 -31.55
C ALA A 499 -2.76 30.51 -32.16
N TYR A 500 -2.79 29.38 -32.87
CA TYR A 500 -4.03 28.77 -33.34
C TYR A 500 -4.84 28.22 -32.17
N LEU A 501 -4.25 27.37 -31.33
CA LEU A 501 -4.93 26.73 -30.19
C LEU A 501 -5.45 27.76 -29.17
N SER A 502 -4.77 28.89 -28.96
CA SER A 502 -5.27 29.92 -28.04
C SER A 502 -6.59 30.57 -28.49
N LYS A 503 -6.98 30.40 -29.76
CA LYS A 503 -8.18 30.99 -30.37
C LYS A 503 -9.33 29.99 -30.52
N THR A 504 -9.21 28.76 -30.04
CA THR A 504 -10.21 27.69 -30.23
C THR A 504 -11.16 27.53 -29.04
N GLY A 505 -11.18 28.49 -28.11
CA GLY A 505 -12.00 28.42 -26.89
C GLY A 505 -11.41 27.55 -25.77
N LEU A 506 -10.14 27.15 -25.87
CA LEU A 506 -9.44 26.45 -24.79
C LEU A 506 -9.23 27.38 -23.58
N ALA A 507 -9.30 26.83 -22.38
CA ALA A 507 -9.04 27.57 -21.14
C ALA A 507 -7.55 27.87 -20.93
N GLY A 508 -6.67 27.07 -21.53
CA GLY A 508 -5.23 27.23 -21.45
C GLY A 508 -4.47 26.15 -22.23
N LEU A 509 -3.15 26.31 -22.35
CA LEU A 509 -2.26 25.31 -22.92
C LEU A 509 -1.39 24.67 -21.83
N VAL A 510 -1.18 23.37 -21.95
CA VAL A 510 -0.15 22.65 -21.19
C VAL A 510 1.03 22.39 -22.13
N ILE A 511 2.16 22.99 -21.84
CA ILE A 511 3.43 22.81 -22.56
C ILE A 511 4.27 21.79 -21.79
N LEU A 512 5.05 20.95 -22.48
CA LEU A 512 5.87 19.91 -21.87
C LEU A 512 5.07 18.84 -21.13
N GLY A 513 3.88 18.50 -21.63
CA GLY A 513 3.16 17.30 -21.18
C GLY A 513 3.73 16.03 -21.81
N THR A 514 3.12 14.88 -21.53
CA THR A 514 3.49 13.60 -22.17
C THR A 514 3.36 13.67 -23.70
N ASN A 515 2.32 14.32 -24.23
CA ASN A 515 2.12 14.51 -25.68
C ASN A 515 3.13 15.45 -26.34
N SER A 516 3.85 16.26 -25.56
CA SER A 516 4.93 17.11 -26.05
C SER A 516 6.26 16.35 -26.14
N GLU A 517 6.27 15.06 -25.81
CA GLU A 517 7.48 14.23 -25.69
C GLU A 517 8.50 14.82 -24.73
N ALA A 518 8.04 15.42 -23.63
CA ALA A 518 8.87 16.24 -22.75
C ALA A 518 10.15 15.55 -22.26
N PHE A 519 10.10 14.24 -22.01
CA PHE A 519 11.26 13.45 -21.57
C PHE A 519 12.34 13.22 -22.65
N LEU A 520 12.06 13.55 -23.92
CA LEU A 520 13.01 13.53 -25.03
C LEU A 520 13.61 14.90 -25.34
N LEU A 521 13.17 15.94 -24.64
CA LEU A 521 13.65 17.30 -24.83
C LEU A 521 14.76 17.61 -23.85
N THR A 522 15.80 18.26 -24.37
CA THR A 522 16.84 18.91 -23.57
C THR A 522 16.26 20.01 -22.69
N ARG A 523 17.01 20.44 -21.68
CA ARG A 523 16.56 21.51 -20.77
C ARG A 523 16.37 22.84 -21.51
N GLU A 524 17.23 23.11 -22.50
CA GLU A 524 17.20 24.29 -23.33
C GLU A 524 15.98 24.29 -24.26
N GLU A 525 15.71 23.17 -24.94
CA GLU A 525 14.51 23.01 -25.79
C GLU A 525 13.22 23.19 -24.97
N ARG A 526 13.18 22.67 -23.73
CA ARG A 526 12.05 22.85 -22.83
C ARG A 526 11.77 24.33 -22.54
N ALA A 527 12.81 25.11 -22.22
CA ALA A 527 12.67 26.55 -21.99
C ALA A 527 12.26 27.30 -23.26
N GLN A 528 12.82 26.94 -24.42
CA GLN A 528 12.48 27.53 -25.72
C GLN A 528 11.01 27.32 -26.08
N LEU A 529 10.44 26.13 -25.86
CA LEU A 529 9.03 25.86 -26.14
C LEU A 529 8.08 26.68 -25.26
N ILE A 530 8.39 26.84 -23.96
CA ILE A 530 7.57 27.66 -23.05
C ILE A 530 7.63 29.14 -23.47
N ALA A 531 8.83 29.65 -23.77
CA ALA A 531 9.02 31.02 -24.21
C ALA A 531 8.29 31.29 -25.54
N ALA A 532 8.39 30.35 -26.50
CA ALA A 532 7.67 30.41 -27.76
C ALA A 532 6.15 30.36 -27.57
N ALA A 533 5.65 29.55 -26.63
CA ALA A 533 4.23 29.56 -26.25
C ALA A 533 3.82 30.94 -25.75
N ARG A 534 4.54 31.51 -24.76
CA ARG A 534 4.23 32.83 -24.21
C ARG A 534 4.24 33.92 -25.27
N GLU A 535 5.24 33.93 -26.15
CA GLU A 535 5.33 34.87 -27.27
C GLU A 535 4.11 34.75 -28.19
N ALA A 536 3.71 33.53 -28.54
CA ALA A 536 2.62 33.26 -29.49
C ALA A 536 1.22 33.58 -28.94
N VAL A 537 0.99 33.36 -27.64
CA VAL A 537 -0.35 33.51 -27.03
C VAL A 537 -0.56 34.85 -26.32
N GLY A 538 0.49 35.67 -26.19
CA GLY A 538 0.45 36.94 -25.47
C GLY A 538 0.53 36.78 -23.95
N PRO A 539 0.51 37.89 -23.18
CA PRO A 539 0.80 37.88 -21.74
C PRO A 539 -0.31 37.25 -20.88
N ASP A 540 -1.56 37.26 -21.34
CA ASP A 540 -2.73 36.97 -20.51
C ASP A 540 -3.31 35.58 -20.73
N PHE A 541 -2.89 34.86 -21.77
CA PHE A 541 -3.39 33.52 -22.02
C PHE A 541 -2.75 32.51 -21.04
N PRO A 542 -3.53 31.64 -20.35
CA PRO A 542 -2.97 30.73 -19.34
C PRO A 542 -2.06 29.64 -19.92
N LEU A 543 -0.86 29.51 -19.34
CA LEU A 543 0.11 28.48 -19.66
C LEU A 543 0.47 27.64 -18.43
N MET A 544 0.42 26.33 -18.57
CA MET A 544 0.88 25.37 -17.58
C MET A 544 2.08 24.60 -18.16
N ALA A 545 3.18 24.49 -17.41
CA ALA A 545 4.38 23.82 -17.87
C ALA A 545 4.61 22.49 -17.12
N GLY A 546 4.79 21.41 -17.86
CA GLY A 546 5.21 20.12 -17.30
C GLY A 546 6.66 20.16 -16.87
N VAL A 547 6.92 19.87 -15.58
CA VAL A 547 8.27 19.91 -14.99
C VAL A 547 8.63 18.59 -14.32
N GLY A 548 8.02 17.50 -14.76
CA GLY A 548 8.33 16.14 -14.29
C GLY A 548 9.80 15.79 -14.53
N ALA A 549 10.44 15.28 -13.47
CA ALA A 549 11.81 14.77 -13.48
C ALA A 549 11.98 13.73 -12.34
N HIS A 550 13.18 13.17 -12.19
CA HIS A 550 13.41 12.02 -11.32
C HIS A 550 13.88 12.38 -9.90
N SER A 551 14.01 13.68 -9.59
CA SER A 551 14.36 14.16 -8.24
C SER A 551 13.76 15.54 -7.96
N THR A 552 13.54 15.85 -6.69
CA THR A 552 13.06 17.17 -6.24
C THR A 552 13.92 18.32 -6.76
N LYS A 553 15.25 18.15 -6.77
CA LYS A 553 16.19 19.18 -7.25
C LYS A 553 15.99 19.47 -8.74
N GLN A 554 15.85 18.44 -9.57
CA GLN A 554 15.61 18.61 -11.00
C GLN A 554 14.24 19.25 -11.27
N VAL A 555 13.20 18.82 -10.54
CA VAL A 555 11.85 19.40 -10.68
C VAL A 555 11.86 20.89 -10.33
N LEU A 556 12.53 21.28 -9.24
CA LEU A 556 12.64 22.70 -8.85
C LEU A 556 13.48 23.52 -9.83
N GLN A 557 14.51 22.91 -10.44
CA GLN A 557 15.30 23.56 -11.49
C GLN A 557 14.44 23.84 -12.73
N LEU A 558 13.71 22.82 -13.21
CA LEU A 558 12.80 22.98 -14.34
C LEU A 558 11.64 23.92 -14.03
N ALA A 559 11.17 23.96 -12.78
CA ALA A 559 10.15 24.89 -12.31
C ALA A 559 10.63 26.36 -12.38
N ALA A 560 11.88 26.62 -12.01
CA ALA A 560 12.50 27.93 -12.16
C ALA A 560 12.64 28.33 -13.64
N ASP A 561 13.08 27.40 -14.49
CA ASP A 561 13.19 27.64 -15.93
C ASP A 561 11.82 27.94 -16.55
N ALA A 562 10.79 27.19 -16.17
CA ALA A 562 9.41 27.39 -16.63
C ALA A 562 8.84 28.75 -16.20
N ALA A 563 9.10 29.17 -14.96
CA ALA A 563 8.70 30.49 -14.48
C ALA A 563 9.40 31.61 -15.25
N ALA A 564 10.72 31.50 -15.45
CA ALA A 564 11.49 32.46 -16.22
C ALA A 564 11.04 32.56 -17.68
N ALA A 565 10.60 31.44 -18.27
CA ALA A 565 10.08 31.40 -19.64
C ALA A 565 8.60 31.85 -19.77
N GLY A 566 7.93 32.19 -18.67
CA GLY A 566 6.60 32.79 -18.68
C GLY A 566 5.42 31.83 -18.49
N ALA A 567 5.64 30.64 -17.91
CA ALA A 567 4.55 29.79 -17.45
C ALA A 567 3.79 30.42 -16.27
N ASN A 568 2.55 29.99 -16.06
CA ASN A 568 1.70 30.44 -14.94
C ASN A 568 1.49 29.35 -13.89
N TYR A 569 1.52 28.09 -14.30
CA TYR A 569 1.31 26.93 -13.44
C TYR A 569 2.32 25.83 -13.78
N LEU A 570 2.56 24.92 -12.84
CA LEU A 570 3.43 23.76 -13.01
C LEU A 570 2.61 22.49 -13.00
N LEU A 571 2.85 21.57 -13.93
CA LEU A 571 2.26 20.23 -13.94
C LEU A 571 3.32 19.20 -13.54
N VAL A 572 3.11 18.50 -12.44
CA VAL A 572 4.17 17.71 -11.78
C VAL A 572 3.74 16.26 -11.59
N LEU A 573 4.43 15.34 -12.28
CA LEU A 573 4.30 13.89 -12.04
C LEU A 573 5.01 13.49 -10.73
N PRO A 574 4.57 12.42 -10.03
CA PRO A 574 5.36 11.83 -8.97
C PRO A 574 6.72 11.32 -9.51
N PRO A 575 7.80 11.33 -8.71
CA PRO A 575 9.13 10.87 -9.11
C PRO A 575 9.16 9.34 -9.16
N ALA A 576 8.53 8.77 -10.19
CA ALA A 576 8.12 7.37 -10.23
C ALA A 576 8.96 6.48 -11.15
N TYR A 577 10.13 6.92 -11.61
CA TYR A 577 11.03 6.05 -12.40
C TYR A 577 11.41 4.78 -11.62
N PHE A 578 11.69 4.93 -10.33
CA PHE A 578 11.87 3.81 -9.41
C PHE A 578 10.56 3.44 -8.71
N GLY A 579 9.58 2.93 -9.46
CA GLY A 579 8.20 2.73 -8.96
C GLY A 579 8.10 1.98 -7.61
N LYS A 580 8.89 0.93 -7.40
CA LYS A 580 8.95 0.19 -6.11
C LYS A 580 9.47 1.03 -4.94
N ALA A 581 10.30 2.03 -5.21
CA ALA A 581 10.85 2.94 -4.20
C ALA A 581 9.99 4.20 -4.00
N THR A 582 9.10 4.53 -4.94
CA THR A 582 8.18 5.67 -4.87
C THR A 582 6.97 5.33 -3.98
N THR A 583 7.23 5.17 -2.68
CA THR A 583 6.20 4.89 -1.68
C THR A 583 5.29 6.11 -1.46
N PRO A 584 4.10 5.95 -0.84
CA PRO A 584 3.24 7.09 -0.50
C PRO A 584 3.95 8.20 0.29
N ASN A 585 4.88 7.85 1.19
CA ASN A 585 5.67 8.85 1.93
C ASN A 585 6.66 9.60 1.02
N VAL A 586 7.27 8.92 0.04
CA VAL A 586 8.12 9.58 -0.97
C VAL A 586 7.30 10.57 -1.77
N ILE A 587 6.08 10.21 -2.17
CA ILE A 587 5.16 11.09 -2.90
C ILE A 587 4.79 12.31 -2.05
N LYS A 588 4.35 12.12 -0.80
CA LYS A 588 3.99 13.23 0.11
C LYS A 588 5.16 14.18 0.33
N ARG A 589 6.32 13.66 0.74
CA ARG A 589 7.55 14.47 0.97
C ARG A 589 8.00 15.20 -0.29
N PHE A 590 7.95 14.53 -1.44
CA PHE A 590 8.31 15.14 -2.72
C PHE A 590 7.40 16.33 -3.05
N PHE A 591 6.08 16.15 -2.96
CA PHE A 591 5.15 17.25 -3.25
C PHE A 591 5.18 18.35 -2.20
N ALA A 592 5.42 18.04 -0.92
CA ALA A 592 5.64 19.04 0.12
C ALA A 592 6.88 19.91 -0.17
N ASP A 593 8.00 19.28 -0.52
CA ASP A 593 9.24 19.99 -0.89
C ASP A 593 9.06 20.84 -2.15
N VAL A 594 8.35 20.31 -3.16
CA VAL A 594 8.05 21.04 -4.39
C VAL A 594 7.13 22.21 -4.10
N ALA A 595 6.01 22.01 -3.40
CA ALA A 595 5.04 23.04 -3.07
C ALA A 595 5.68 24.21 -2.31
N LYS A 596 6.58 23.92 -1.36
CA LYS A 596 7.25 24.93 -0.54
C LYS A 596 8.23 25.82 -1.32
N LYS A 597 8.84 25.29 -2.39
CA LYS A 597 9.97 25.95 -3.09
C LYS A 597 9.64 26.34 -4.53
N ALA A 598 8.58 25.80 -5.11
CA ALA A 598 8.19 26.07 -6.48
C ALA A 598 7.80 27.56 -6.63
N PRO A 599 8.30 28.24 -7.68
CA PRO A 599 8.02 29.66 -7.91
C PRO A 599 6.60 29.94 -8.44
N LEU A 600 5.85 28.90 -8.80
CA LEU A 600 4.52 28.98 -9.40
C LEU A 600 3.58 27.93 -8.78
N PRO A 601 2.25 28.13 -8.84
CA PRO A 601 1.29 27.15 -8.35
C PRO A 601 1.41 25.79 -9.05
N VAL A 602 1.25 24.73 -8.28
CA VAL A 602 1.51 23.33 -8.65
C VAL A 602 0.21 22.57 -8.86
N VAL A 603 0.10 21.90 -10.00
CA VAL A 603 -0.94 20.94 -10.33
C VAL A 603 -0.33 19.54 -10.31
N ILE A 604 -0.86 18.67 -9.45
CA ILE A 604 -0.45 17.26 -9.39
C ILE A 604 -0.83 16.57 -10.70
N TYR A 605 0.08 15.84 -11.30
CA TYR A 605 -0.20 14.98 -12.44
C TYR A 605 -0.23 13.52 -11.98
N ASN A 606 -1.43 12.96 -11.83
CA ASN A 606 -1.60 11.55 -11.53
C ASN A 606 -1.82 10.75 -12.82
N PHE A 607 -0.78 10.03 -13.26
CA PHE A 607 -0.82 9.21 -14.48
C PHE A 607 -0.05 7.89 -14.29
N PRO A 608 -0.69 6.85 -13.72
CA PRO A 608 -0.03 5.59 -13.40
C PRO A 608 0.64 4.90 -14.60
N GLY A 609 0.04 5.03 -15.79
CA GLY A 609 0.54 4.41 -17.03
C GLY A 609 1.94 4.85 -17.46
N VAL A 610 2.40 6.04 -17.05
CA VAL A 610 3.76 6.54 -17.32
C VAL A 610 4.61 6.67 -16.04
N CYS A 611 4.08 6.21 -14.91
CA CYS A 611 4.68 6.32 -13.59
C CYS A 611 4.84 4.96 -12.91
N ASN A 612 5.17 3.90 -13.68
CA ASN A 612 5.39 2.55 -13.16
C ASN A 612 4.23 2.04 -12.26
N GLY A 613 3.00 2.37 -12.61
CA GLY A 613 1.81 1.98 -11.85
C GLY A 613 1.56 2.77 -10.57
N VAL A 614 2.39 3.77 -10.24
CA VAL A 614 2.17 4.66 -9.10
C VAL A 614 0.92 5.50 -9.34
N ASP A 615 -0.10 5.23 -8.54
CA ASP A 615 -1.38 5.94 -8.54
C ASP A 615 -1.57 6.69 -7.23
N ILE A 616 -1.77 8.00 -7.30
CA ILE A 616 -1.99 8.86 -6.13
C ILE A 616 -3.48 8.88 -5.84
N ASP A 617 -3.90 8.34 -4.70
CA ASP A 617 -5.31 8.33 -4.27
C ASP A 617 -5.79 9.71 -3.80
N SER A 618 -7.11 9.83 -3.60
CA SER A 618 -7.74 11.08 -3.19
C SER A 618 -7.29 11.54 -1.81
N GLU A 619 -7.09 10.63 -0.85
CA GLU A 619 -6.63 10.97 0.49
C GLU A 619 -5.21 11.54 0.46
N THR A 620 -4.31 10.93 -0.31
CA THR A 620 -2.93 11.40 -0.48
C THR A 620 -2.89 12.76 -1.16
N ILE A 621 -3.70 12.99 -2.20
CA ILE A 621 -3.83 14.32 -2.83
C ILE A 621 -4.34 15.33 -1.80
N THR A 622 -5.36 14.98 -1.01
CA THR A 622 -5.92 15.84 0.04
C THR A 622 -4.87 16.21 1.08
N ASP A 623 -4.08 15.24 1.54
CA ASP A 623 -2.99 15.46 2.49
C ASP A 623 -1.93 16.40 1.92
N ILE A 624 -1.53 16.20 0.65
CA ILE A 624 -0.55 17.06 -0.03
C ILE A 624 -1.04 18.52 -0.09
N VAL A 625 -2.32 18.74 -0.44
CA VAL A 625 -2.90 20.09 -0.52
C VAL A 625 -2.95 20.75 0.85
N ARG A 626 -3.37 20.01 1.88
CA ARG A 626 -3.45 20.50 3.27
C ARG A 626 -2.08 20.80 3.85
N GLU A 627 -1.09 19.93 3.64
CA GLU A 627 0.29 20.13 4.07
C GLU A 627 0.89 21.37 3.37
N SER A 628 0.65 21.50 2.06
CA SER A 628 1.03 22.68 1.29
C SER A 628 0.42 23.97 1.86
N ALA A 629 -0.88 23.98 2.17
CA ALA A 629 -1.55 25.10 2.83
C ALA A 629 -0.94 25.43 4.21
N ASN A 630 -0.73 24.42 5.04
CA ASN A 630 -0.13 24.56 6.37
C ASN A 630 1.30 25.13 6.32
N SER A 631 2.05 24.78 5.28
CA SER A 631 3.42 25.26 5.07
C SER A 631 3.48 26.67 4.46
N SER A 632 2.35 27.20 4.00
CA SER A 632 2.25 28.50 3.35
C SER A 632 1.98 29.61 4.38
N PRO A 633 2.69 30.76 4.32
CA PRO A 633 2.51 31.85 5.29
C PRO A 633 1.10 32.44 5.37
N ASN A 634 0.32 32.34 4.29
CA ASN A 634 -1.04 32.88 4.21
C ASN A 634 -2.13 31.79 4.31
N GLY A 635 -1.76 30.55 4.62
CA GLY A 635 -2.68 29.42 4.69
C GLY A 635 -3.24 28.96 3.33
N VAL A 636 -2.78 29.55 2.22
CA VAL A 636 -3.22 29.17 0.87
C VAL A 636 -2.24 28.16 0.30
N SER A 637 -2.74 26.97 -0.08
CA SER A 637 -1.92 25.92 -0.70
C SER A 637 -1.27 26.41 -1.99
N ASN A 638 0.02 26.14 -2.18
CA ASN A 638 0.68 26.28 -3.48
C ASN A 638 0.39 25.09 -4.41
N VAL A 639 -0.21 24.00 -3.91
CA VAL A 639 -0.77 22.91 -4.71
C VAL A 639 -2.25 23.20 -4.97
N VAL A 640 -2.57 23.55 -6.21
CA VAL A 640 -3.82 24.21 -6.61
C VAL A 640 -4.71 23.39 -7.52
N GLY A 641 -4.27 22.18 -7.91
CA GLY A 641 -5.10 21.29 -8.69
C GLY A 641 -4.52 19.91 -8.89
N VAL A 642 -5.28 19.06 -9.59
CA VAL A 642 -4.82 17.76 -10.05
C VAL A 642 -5.34 17.44 -11.45
N LYS A 643 -4.50 16.78 -12.24
CA LYS A 643 -4.86 16.09 -13.48
C LYS A 643 -4.93 14.58 -13.24
N LEU A 644 -6.13 14.01 -13.31
CA LEU A 644 -6.39 12.58 -13.07
C LEU A 644 -6.50 11.80 -14.39
N THR A 645 -5.42 11.13 -14.80
CA THR A 645 -5.38 10.30 -16.03
C THR A 645 -5.66 8.81 -15.73
N CYS A 646 -6.11 8.50 -14.52
CA CYS A 646 -6.54 7.15 -14.09
C CYS A 646 -8.01 6.84 -14.41
N ALA A 647 -8.73 7.74 -15.10
CA ALA A 647 -10.15 7.63 -15.46
C ALA A 647 -11.12 7.39 -14.28
N SER A 648 -10.72 7.73 -13.05
CA SER A 648 -11.56 7.52 -11.85
C SER A 648 -12.43 8.74 -11.56
N VAL A 649 -13.68 8.71 -12.02
CA VAL A 649 -14.70 9.71 -11.63
C VAL A 649 -14.89 9.75 -10.12
N GLY A 650 -14.78 8.61 -9.43
CA GLY A 650 -14.84 8.56 -7.96
C GLY A 650 -13.76 9.41 -7.27
N LYS A 651 -12.55 9.52 -7.84
CA LYS A 651 -11.52 10.43 -7.30
C LYS A 651 -11.91 11.89 -7.47
N ILE A 652 -12.55 12.23 -8.59
CA ILE A 652 -13.10 13.57 -8.83
C ILE A 652 -14.13 13.89 -7.75
N THR A 653 -15.13 13.01 -7.56
CA THR A 653 -16.19 13.20 -6.56
C THR A 653 -15.65 13.44 -5.15
N ARG A 654 -14.64 12.67 -4.72
CA ARG A 654 -14.06 12.83 -3.38
C ARG A 654 -13.31 14.15 -3.24
N LEU A 655 -12.54 14.55 -4.25
CA LEU A 655 -11.75 15.78 -4.20
C LEU A 655 -12.62 17.03 -4.31
N SER A 656 -13.65 17.02 -5.18
CA SER A 656 -14.61 18.13 -5.30
C SER A 656 -15.52 18.25 -4.07
N ALA A 657 -15.77 17.15 -3.35
CA ALA A 657 -16.44 17.19 -2.05
C ALA A 657 -15.52 17.70 -0.92
N THR A 658 -14.20 17.59 -1.10
CA THR A 658 -13.20 17.99 -0.09
C THR A 658 -12.79 19.45 -0.24
N PHE A 659 -12.65 19.94 -1.47
CA PHE A 659 -12.14 21.26 -1.78
C PHE A 659 -13.13 22.05 -2.63
N SER A 660 -13.29 23.34 -2.33
CA SER A 660 -14.09 24.21 -3.18
C SER A 660 -13.35 24.56 -4.48
N PRO A 661 -14.07 24.95 -5.56
CA PRO A 661 -13.43 25.43 -6.79
C PRO A 661 -12.52 26.66 -6.62
N ALA A 662 -12.64 27.38 -5.50
CA ALA A 662 -11.79 28.52 -5.16
C ALA A 662 -10.45 28.09 -4.53
N GLU A 663 -10.33 26.84 -4.10
CA GLU A 663 -9.14 26.29 -3.42
C GLU A 663 -8.38 25.29 -4.29
N PHE A 664 -9.08 24.52 -5.13
CA PHE A 664 -8.47 23.40 -5.86
C PHE A 664 -9.22 23.03 -7.14
N ALA A 665 -8.51 22.92 -8.27
CA ALA A 665 -9.08 22.52 -9.55
C ALA A 665 -8.82 21.05 -9.89
N VAL A 666 -9.90 20.26 -10.09
CA VAL A 666 -9.81 18.83 -10.43
C VAL A 666 -10.12 18.60 -11.91
N TYR A 667 -9.12 18.19 -12.68
CA TYR A 667 -9.25 17.92 -14.12
C TYR A 667 -9.22 16.43 -14.45
N GLY A 668 -10.13 15.98 -15.31
CA GLY A 668 -9.99 14.70 -15.99
C GLY A 668 -8.82 14.71 -16.98
N GLY A 669 -8.05 13.62 -17.06
CA GLY A 669 -6.94 13.49 -18.00
C GLY A 669 -7.32 13.06 -19.42
N GLN A 670 -8.61 12.79 -19.65
CA GLN A 670 -9.16 12.35 -20.93
C GLN A 670 -10.53 13.01 -21.16
N SER A 671 -10.91 13.25 -22.42
CA SER A 671 -12.13 13.99 -22.75
C SER A 671 -13.37 13.11 -22.88
N ASP A 672 -13.23 11.82 -23.20
CA ASP A 672 -14.31 10.84 -23.34
C ASP A 672 -15.21 10.67 -22.09
N PHE A 673 -14.71 11.02 -20.90
CA PHE A 673 -15.50 11.09 -19.67
C PHE A 673 -15.72 12.51 -19.12
N LEU A 674 -15.51 13.56 -19.92
CA LEU A 674 -15.63 14.97 -19.52
C LEU A 674 -16.94 15.26 -18.79
N ILE A 675 -18.08 14.93 -19.40
CA ILE A 675 -19.41 15.15 -18.79
C ILE A 675 -19.57 14.38 -17.47
N GLY A 676 -19.08 13.14 -17.41
CA GLY A 676 -19.12 12.34 -16.18
C GLY A 676 -18.27 12.94 -15.05
N GLY A 677 -17.17 13.62 -15.38
CA GLY A 677 -16.39 14.39 -14.41
C GLY A 677 -17.10 15.70 -14.00
N LEU A 678 -17.66 16.44 -14.96
CA LEU A 678 -18.35 17.71 -14.69
C LEU A 678 -19.58 17.49 -13.79
N SER A 679 -20.32 16.39 -13.96
CA SER A 679 -21.50 16.09 -13.12
C SER A 679 -21.20 15.89 -11.64
N VAL A 680 -19.94 15.62 -11.30
CA VAL A 680 -19.46 15.44 -9.92
C VAL A 680 -18.47 16.53 -9.49
N GLY A 681 -18.43 17.67 -10.19
CA GLY A 681 -17.66 18.85 -9.77
C GLY A 681 -16.24 18.96 -10.33
N SER A 682 -15.91 18.28 -11.45
CA SER A 682 -14.66 18.55 -12.16
C SER A 682 -14.60 19.99 -12.68
N ALA A 683 -13.40 20.57 -12.70
CA ALA A 683 -13.11 21.85 -13.35
C ALA A 683 -13.05 21.74 -14.90
N GLY A 684 -13.11 20.53 -15.47
CA GLY A 684 -12.98 20.29 -16.90
C GLY A 684 -11.98 19.17 -17.19
N CYS A 685 -11.24 19.25 -18.29
CA CYS A 685 -10.24 18.24 -18.63
C CYS A 685 -8.95 18.83 -19.22
N ILE A 686 -7.87 18.07 -19.07
CA ILE A 686 -6.59 18.28 -19.77
C ILE A 686 -6.39 17.06 -20.68
N ALA A 687 -6.82 17.14 -21.94
CA ALA A 687 -6.99 15.96 -22.80
C ALA A 687 -6.25 16.08 -24.14
N ALA A 688 -5.61 14.98 -24.56
CA ALA A 688 -4.84 14.91 -25.82
C ALA A 688 -5.68 15.24 -27.06
N PHE A 689 -6.96 14.87 -27.04
CA PHE A 689 -7.94 15.10 -28.09
C PHE A 689 -8.10 16.59 -28.45
N ALA A 690 -7.83 17.49 -27.51
CA ALA A 690 -7.84 18.93 -27.76
C ALA A 690 -6.70 19.40 -28.69
N ASN A 691 -5.72 18.55 -29.01
CA ASN A 691 -4.83 18.83 -30.14
C ASN A 691 -5.52 18.59 -31.48
N VAL A 692 -6.49 17.67 -31.55
CA VAL A 692 -7.11 17.26 -32.82
C VAL A 692 -8.41 18.01 -33.08
N PHE A 693 -9.27 18.13 -32.07
CA PHE A 693 -10.57 18.80 -32.17
C PHE A 693 -10.83 19.72 -30.95
N PRO A 694 -10.01 20.79 -30.79
CA PRO A 694 -10.11 21.68 -29.64
C PRO A 694 -11.45 22.39 -29.49
N ARG A 695 -12.06 22.87 -30.59
CA ARG A 695 -13.32 23.63 -30.52
C ARG A 695 -14.46 22.73 -30.11
N THR A 696 -14.50 21.50 -30.62
CA THR A 696 -15.46 20.47 -30.22
C THR A 696 -15.35 20.17 -28.73
N ALA A 697 -14.13 19.94 -28.22
CA ALA A 697 -13.93 19.66 -26.80
C ALA A 697 -14.39 20.83 -25.92
N SER A 698 -14.02 22.06 -26.28
CA SER A 698 -14.48 23.27 -25.60
C SER A 698 -16.00 23.45 -25.70
N LYS A 699 -16.62 23.11 -26.84
CA LYS A 699 -18.06 23.24 -27.05
C LYS A 699 -18.84 22.27 -26.16
N ILE A 700 -18.36 21.04 -25.97
CA ILE A 700 -18.99 20.10 -25.03
C ILE A 700 -19.01 20.67 -23.61
N TYR A 701 -17.88 21.23 -23.16
CA TYR A 701 -17.77 21.89 -21.86
C TYR A 701 -18.77 23.06 -21.75
N GLU A 702 -18.79 23.95 -22.75
CA GLU A 702 -19.70 25.11 -22.80
C GLU A 702 -21.17 24.69 -22.74
N LEU A 703 -21.59 23.72 -23.57
CA LEU A 703 -22.97 23.22 -23.61
C LEU A 703 -23.37 22.63 -22.25
N TYR A 704 -22.49 21.84 -21.63
CA TYR A 704 -22.80 21.23 -20.34
C TYR A 704 -22.93 22.29 -19.23
N VAL A 705 -21.97 23.22 -19.13
CA VAL A 705 -21.96 24.26 -18.09
C VAL A 705 -23.09 25.28 -18.27
N SER A 706 -23.56 25.49 -19.51
CA SER A 706 -24.74 26.33 -19.80
C SER A 706 -26.09 25.62 -19.61
N GLY A 707 -26.09 24.36 -19.12
CA GLY A 707 -27.30 23.60 -18.84
C GLY A 707 -27.91 22.89 -20.05
N LYS A 708 -27.28 22.94 -21.23
CA LYS A 708 -27.70 22.24 -22.45
C LYS A 708 -27.23 20.78 -22.44
N VAL A 709 -27.62 20.05 -21.39
CA VAL A 709 -27.09 18.72 -21.07
C VAL A 709 -27.32 17.72 -22.21
N THR A 710 -28.50 17.72 -22.85
CA THR A 710 -28.81 16.80 -23.96
C THR A 710 -27.89 17.02 -25.15
N GLU A 711 -27.70 18.28 -25.57
CA GLU A 711 -26.80 18.63 -26.69
C GLU A 711 -25.35 18.27 -26.36
N ALA A 712 -24.92 18.55 -25.11
CA ALA A 712 -23.58 18.20 -24.64
C ALA A 712 -23.34 16.68 -24.71
N ILE A 713 -24.29 15.87 -24.22
CA ILE A 713 -24.18 14.40 -24.22
C ILE A 713 -24.11 13.85 -25.64
N GLU A 714 -24.91 14.39 -26.56
CA GLU A 714 -24.89 13.93 -27.95
C GLU A 714 -23.55 14.23 -28.63
N LEU A 715 -23.03 15.46 -28.48
CA LEU A 715 -21.72 15.82 -28.99
C LEU A 715 -20.59 15.01 -28.34
N GLN A 716 -20.68 14.76 -27.03
CA GLN A 716 -19.73 13.94 -26.27
C GLN A 716 -19.65 12.50 -26.81
N LYS A 717 -20.79 11.87 -27.14
CA LYS A 717 -20.79 10.51 -27.70
C LYS A 717 -20.06 10.45 -29.04
N GLN A 718 -20.31 11.42 -29.92
CA GLN A 718 -19.64 11.51 -31.22
C GLN A 718 -18.13 11.75 -31.03
N ALA A 719 -17.77 12.68 -30.14
CA ALA A 719 -16.38 12.99 -29.82
C ALA A 719 -15.63 11.79 -29.22
N ALA A 720 -16.26 11.02 -28.32
CA ALA A 720 -15.64 9.86 -27.69
C ALA A 720 -15.28 8.76 -28.70
N LEU A 721 -16.11 8.55 -29.73
CA LEU A 721 -15.81 7.61 -30.83
C LEU A 721 -14.61 8.10 -31.66
N ALA A 722 -14.57 9.39 -31.97
CA ALA A 722 -13.47 10.01 -32.70
C ALA A 722 -12.17 10.06 -31.87
N GLU A 723 -12.24 10.15 -30.54
CA GLU A 723 -11.06 10.21 -29.65
C GLU A 723 -10.30 8.88 -29.56
N SER A 724 -10.96 7.75 -29.79
CA SER A 724 -10.39 6.41 -29.56
C SER A 724 -8.96 6.20 -30.11
N PRO A 725 -8.60 6.65 -31.33
CA PRO A 725 -7.22 6.55 -31.84
C PRO A 725 -6.17 7.26 -30.98
N CYS A 726 -6.51 8.37 -30.31
CA CYS A 726 -5.60 9.09 -29.40
C CYS A 726 -5.23 8.26 -28.16
N LYS A 727 -6.00 7.21 -27.83
CA LYS A 727 -5.68 6.31 -26.72
C LYS A 727 -4.53 5.35 -27.03
N SER A 728 -4.18 5.20 -28.32
CA SER A 728 -3.10 4.32 -28.77
C SER A 728 -1.69 4.91 -28.55
N GLY A 729 -1.60 6.16 -28.11
CA GLY A 729 -0.35 6.83 -27.77
C GLY A 729 -0.04 8.06 -28.63
N ILE A 730 1.13 8.65 -28.35
CA ILE A 730 1.55 9.96 -28.89
C ILE A 730 1.58 9.96 -30.42
N ALA A 731 2.07 8.89 -31.04
CA ALA A 731 2.23 8.78 -32.49
C ALA A 731 0.90 8.97 -33.25
N SER A 732 -0.17 8.33 -32.79
CA SER A 732 -1.51 8.48 -33.38
C SER A 732 -2.10 9.87 -33.16
N THR A 733 -1.89 10.46 -31.98
CA THR A 733 -2.34 11.83 -31.69
C THR A 733 -1.62 12.84 -32.58
N LYS A 734 -0.29 12.74 -32.70
CA LYS A 734 0.51 13.61 -33.57
C LYS A 734 0.11 13.49 -35.03
N TYR A 735 -0.09 12.26 -35.52
CA TYR A 735 -0.57 12.04 -36.89
C TYR A 735 -1.95 12.67 -37.12
N ALA A 736 -2.90 12.48 -36.20
CA ALA A 736 -4.21 13.11 -36.29
C ALA A 736 -4.12 14.65 -36.28
N THR A 737 -3.30 15.22 -35.40
CA THR A 737 -3.03 16.66 -35.37
C THR A 737 -2.44 17.16 -36.68
N ALA A 738 -1.50 16.41 -37.27
CA ALA A 738 -0.85 16.77 -38.53
C ALA A 738 -1.84 16.92 -39.68
N ILE A 739 -2.79 15.99 -39.81
CA ILE A 739 -3.73 15.99 -40.94
C ILE A 739 -4.97 16.87 -40.72
N TYR A 740 -5.31 17.20 -39.46
CA TYR A 740 -6.48 18.02 -39.13
C TYR A 740 -6.10 19.45 -38.70
N THR A 741 -5.72 19.69 -37.45
CA THR A 741 -5.57 21.06 -36.91
C THR A 741 -4.28 21.76 -37.29
N ALA A 742 -3.19 21.03 -37.54
CA ALA A 742 -1.94 21.64 -37.98
C ALA A 742 -2.10 22.30 -39.37
N THR A 743 -2.89 21.69 -40.27
CA THR A 743 -3.23 22.30 -41.56
C THR A 743 -4.10 23.55 -41.38
N LEU A 744 -5.07 23.52 -40.47
CA LEU A 744 -5.88 24.68 -40.10
C LEU A 744 -5.06 25.81 -39.44
N ALA A 745 -3.94 25.47 -38.80
CA ALA A 745 -2.99 26.43 -38.26
C ALA A 745 -2.02 27.01 -39.32
N GLY A 746 -2.12 26.58 -40.58
CA GLY A 746 -1.27 27.06 -41.68
C GLY A 746 0.16 26.53 -41.62
N ILE A 747 0.33 25.26 -41.23
CA ILE A 747 1.63 24.60 -41.13
C ILE A 747 1.80 23.65 -42.33
N ASP A 748 2.74 24.02 -43.21
CA ASP A 748 3.11 23.19 -44.36
C ASP A 748 3.97 22.00 -43.92
N GLY A 749 3.77 20.84 -44.56
CA GLY A 749 4.52 19.62 -44.26
C GLY A 749 4.30 19.10 -42.83
N ALA A 750 3.14 19.37 -42.23
CA ALA A 750 2.85 19.03 -40.84
C ALA A 750 3.07 17.54 -40.50
N GLU A 751 2.78 16.63 -41.43
CA GLU A 751 3.01 15.18 -41.22
C GLU A 751 4.48 14.86 -40.97
N GLU A 752 5.41 15.52 -41.68
CA GLU A 752 6.85 15.35 -41.45
C GLU A 752 7.26 15.91 -40.10
N LYS A 753 6.81 17.14 -39.80
CA LYS A 753 7.22 17.88 -38.59
C LYS A 753 6.64 17.32 -37.30
N LEU A 754 5.55 16.58 -37.38
CA LEU A 754 4.89 15.93 -36.24
C LEU A 754 5.18 14.44 -36.17
N LYS A 755 6.19 13.92 -36.87
CA LYS A 755 6.65 12.57 -36.52
C LYS A 755 7.12 12.55 -35.07
N PRO A 756 7.00 11.41 -34.37
CA PRO A 756 7.62 11.26 -33.06
C PRO A 756 9.13 11.46 -33.18
N ARG A 757 9.75 12.09 -32.17
CA ARG A 757 11.20 12.20 -32.10
C ARG A 757 11.78 10.80 -31.90
N THR A 758 12.93 10.53 -32.51
CA THR A 758 13.61 9.25 -32.33
C THR A 758 13.89 8.98 -30.84
N PRO A 759 13.82 7.72 -30.36
CA PRO A 759 13.68 6.47 -31.13
C PRO A 759 12.23 6.01 -31.39
N TYR A 760 11.22 6.87 -31.21
CA TYR A 760 9.82 6.47 -31.41
C TYR A 760 9.41 6.49 -32.88
N GLU A 761 8.54 5.55 -33.25
CA GLU A 761 8.10 5.35 -34.63
C GLU A 761 6.74 6.00 -34.91
N GLU A 762 6.52 6.35 -36.17
CA GLU A 762 5.22 6.75 -36.68
C GLU A 762 4.16 5.65 -36.52
N PRO A 763 2.86 5.98 -36.49
CA PRO A 763 1.83 4.96 -36.53
C PRO A 763 1.89 4.19 -37.86
N ALA A 764 1.77 2.87 -37.81
CA ALA A 764 1.65 2.04 -39.02
C ALA A 764 0.43 2.45 -39.87
N GLU A 765 0.46 2.16 -41.18
CA GLU A 765 -0.61 2.55 -42.11
C GLU A 765 -2.01 2.08 -41.69
N GLY A 766 -2.12 0.91 -41.05
CA GLY A 766 -3.38 0.43 -40.48
C GLY A 766 -3.95 1.40 -39.43
N ALA A 767 -3.10 1.90 -38.52
CA ALA A 767 -3.49 2.87 -37.51
C ALA A 767 -3.80 4.25 -38.13
N LYS A 768 -3.02 4.70 -39.12
CA LYS A 768 -3.31 5.93 -39.89
C LYS A 768 -4.67 5.85 -40.59
N LYS A 769 -5.04 4.69 -41.14
CA LYS A 769 -6.37 4.45 -41.73
C LYS A 769 -7.48 4.51 -40.68
N VAL A 770 -7.27 3.95 -39.50
CA VAL A 770 -8.23 4.02 -38.39
C VAL A 770 -8.46 5.46 -37.93
N VAL A 771 -7.39 6.26 -37.83
CA VAL A 771 -7.48 7.70 -37.52
C VAL A 771 -8.41 8.39 -38.51
N ARG A 772 -8.14 8.28 -39.81
CA ARG A 772 -8.97 8.90 -40.87
C ARG A 772 -10.44 8.46 -40.77
N ASN A 773 -10.66 7.14 -40.71
CA ASN A 773 -12.01 6.56 -40.67
C ASN A 773 -12.86 7.05 -39.49
N LEU A 774 -12.28 7.18 -38.29
CA LEU A 774 -13.03 7.55 -37.08
C LEU A 774 -13.13 9.06 -36.87
N MET A 775 -12.18 9.83 -37.41
CA MET A 775 -12.07 11.27 -37.13
C MET A 775 -12.62 12.17 -38.25
N ASP A 776 -12.73 11.70 -39.50
CA ASP A 776 -13.21 12.52 -40.63
C ASP A 776 -14.62 13.10 -40.40
N GLY A 777 -15.50 12.34 -39.75
CA GLY A 777 -16.83 12.82 -39.38
C GLY A 777 -16.74 13.97 -38.38
N MET A 778 -15.88 13.85 -37.37
CA MET A 778 -15.69 14.87 -36.35
C MET A 778 -14.97 16.11 -36.90
N ALA A 779 -14.06 15.95 -37.86
CA ALA A 779 -13.39 17.07 -38.52
C ALA A 779 -14.38 18.02 -39.21
N LYS A 780 -15.48 17.48 -39.76
CA LYS A 780 -16.56 18.29 -40.34
C LYS A 780 -17.34 19.05 -39.27
N VAL A 781 -17.52 18.48 -38.09
CA VAL A 781 -18.20 19.12 -36.95
C VAL A 781 -17.32 20.23 -36.36
N GLU A 782 -16.01 19.96 -36.20
CA GLU A 782 -15.03 20.89 -35.64
C GLU A 782 -15.05 22.26 -36.33
N VAL A 783 -15.14 22.28 -37.66
CA VAL A 783 -15.13 23.53 -38.45
C VAL A 783 -16.43 24.32 -38.40
N THR A 784 -17.49 23.76 -37.79
CA THR A 784 -18.77 24.47 -37.58
C THR A 784 -18.78 25.34 -36.32
N PHE A 785 -17.84 25.10 -35.40
CA PHE A 785 -17.59 25.90 -34.22
C PHE A 785 -16.46 26.90 -34.50
#